data_AF-W4LJU1-F1
#
_entry.id   AF-W4LJU1-F1
#
_cell.length_a   1.000
_cell.length_b   1.000
_cell.length_c   1.000
_cell.angle_alpha   90.00
_cell.angle_beta   90.00
_cell.angle_gamma   90.00
#
_symmetry.space_group_name_H-M   'P 1'
#
loop_
_entity.id
_entity.type
_entity.pdbx_description
1 polymer ?
#
loop_
_entity_poly.entity_id
_entity_poly.type
_entity_poly.pdbx_seq_one_letter_code
_entity_poly.pdbx_strand_id
1 'polypeptide(L)'
;MARTAAEDPASTTIPRYETTKSTYIIDTAMTYIITVGGIGVIIAVLGIFVFILFQILPLFQGARVEALQQKSLPPGDYALLGVDEWAEYPLLVTQQGQMAFLDLVGERGVEPVEIDFGEAGLTFSAFAYNQRRQEVIYATTDGRFSVVSLNYSVTFDANQSRRVVTEPEPGPLLDIGKPGYPIRQIAYGDSDEAKLAAILQDVDGKIEIHAVTLKQKRSLIGASKIVPGDTFDLTAMVEGEPQHLSVNAQADAVVVTTTEGQLFYFFRQEDELIRRQVFTPFEDLSDPSIASMRYILGGVSLVIASTSGENRMYSLYIPKGDVTRLFGQTKVFPVLPGATTFYASSMRNKAFLIGEGKFASLRYATTEATRWEQTLPFTISQALIGGKYNRLLFLDTANTLHTYRLNDPHPEAGLRALFRKIWYEGSSEPKYVWQSTGGTDDFEPKLSLVPVVIGTLKGTVYAMLFAVPIALLAAIYTSQFLHPNLRAWVKPIMEIMASLPSVILGFLAALWLAPLLETRLPSFFLILIFVPVASLLFGQLWSGLPLQYRNRIKPGYEFMAFMPVFFIVAYLAWQLGPWLERMLFVVEDTATGQLVADFRLWWPRVVGLSFEQRNSLVVGFMMGFAVIPIIFTITEDSLSSVPPALKSGSLALGASRWQTAIRIILPTASAGLFSAVMIGLGRAVGETMIVLMATGNTPIMDFNMFSGMRTLSANIAVELPEAPQFGTLYRTLFLGAMVLFLMTFLVNTVAEIVRQRLRERFRTV
;
A
#
# COMPACT_ATOMS: atom_id res chain seq x y z
N MET A 1 50.84 89.65 3.24
CA MET A 1 49.62 89.37 4.04
C MET A 1 49.39 87.87 4.03
N ALA A 2 49.75 87.20 5.12
CA ALA A 2 49.51 85.78 5.34
C ALA A 2 48.26 85.61 6.22
N ARG A 3 47.37 84.68 5.89
CA ARG A 3 46.40 84.13 6.83
C ARG A 3 46.28 82.63 6.63
N THR A 4 46.51 81.97 7.75
CA THR A 4 46.59 80.55 8.06
C THR A 4 45.22 79.87 8.10
N ALA A 5 45.27 78.55 7.99
CA ALA A 5 44.20 77.57 8.14
C ALA A 5 43.30 77.83 9.36
N ALA A 6 41.99 77.61 9.18
CA ALA A 6 41.01 77.46 10.24
C ALA A 6 40.64 75.97 10.34
N GLU A 7 40.92 75.39 11.50
CA GLU A 7 40.52 74.04 11.91
C GLU A 7 39.00 73.98 12.16
N ASP A 8 38.40 72.89 11.68
CA ASP A 8 37.00 72.50 11.86
C ASP A 8 36.75 71.98 13.31
N PRO A 9 35.54 72.14 13.86
CA PRO A 9 35.25 71.96 15.27
C PRO A 9 35.18 70.48 15.65
N ALA A 10 35.93 70.11 16.68
CA ALA A 10 35.86 68.81 17.32
C ALA A 10 34.41 68.48 17.73
N SER A 11 33.87 67.42 17.14
CA SER A 11 32.65 66.76 17.53
C SER A 11 32.79 66.19 18.94
N THR A 12 32.13 66.81 19.92
CA THR A 12 31.92 66.24 21.25
C THR A 12 30.90 65.09 21.14
N THR A 13 31.36 63.93 20.68
CA THR A 13 30.63 62.67 20.83
C THR A 13 30.62 62.29 22.31
N ILE A 14 29.52 62.56 22.99
CA ILE A 14 29.24 62.00 24.33
C ILE A 14 29.25 60.46 24.15
N PRO A 15 30.14 59.71 24.82
CA PRO A 15 30.16 58.25 24.70
C PRO A 15 28.85 57.69 25.27
N ARG A 16 28.05 57.11 24.38
CA ARG A 16 26.77 56.48 24.70
C ARG A 16 27.09 55.12 25.34
N TYR A 17 26.95 55.03 26.67
CA TYR A 17 27.06 53.83 27.51
C TYR A 17 28.27 52.91 27.23
N GLU A 18 29.32 52.98 28.06
CA GLU A 18 30.28 51.88 28.14
C GLU A 18 29.55 50.62 28.60
N THR A 19 29.36 49.66 27.70
CA THR A 19 28.76 48.37 28.02
C THR A 19 29.61 47.65 29.06
N THR A 20 29.00 47.28 30.19
CA THR A 20 29.67 46.54 31.27
C THR A 20 30.35 45.28 30.71
N LYS A 21 31.54 44.92 31.22
CA LYS A 21 32.25 43.70 30.80
C LYS A 21 31.38 42.43 30.90
N SER A 22 30.47 42.39 31.86
CA SER A 22 29.48 41.30 32.00
C SER A 22 28.55 41.20 30.79
N THR A 23 28.05 42.32 30.27
CA THR A 23 27.18 42.36 29.08
C THR A 23 27.92 41.84 27.85
N TYR A 24 29.17 42.24 27.64
CA TYR A 24 29.98 41.76 26.52
C TYR A 24 30.26 40.25 26.59
N ILE A 25 30.57 39.74 27.79
CA ILE A 25 30.79 38.31 28.01
C ILE A 25 29.50 37.52 27.75
N ILE A 26 28.36 38.01 28.26
CA ILE A 26 27.06 37.37 28.06
C ILE A 26 26.66 37.39 26.58
N ASP A 27 26.83 38.52 25.89
CA ASP A 27 26.48 38.66 24.47
C ASP A 27 27.33 37.74 23.58
N THR A 28 28.63 37.67 23.87
CA THR A 28 29.54 36.73 23.19
C THR A 28 29.14 35.29 23.47
N ALA A 29 28.90 34.92 24.73
CA ALA A 29 28.47 33.58 25.10
C ALA A 29 27.14 33.19 24.44
N MET A 30 26.16 34.10 24.41
CA MET A 30 24.86 33.89 23.76
C MET A 30 25.03 33.72 22.25
N THR A 31 25.89 34.50 21.61
CA THR A 31 26.19 34.35 20.17
C THR A 31 26.76 32.96 19.86
N TYR A 32 27.68 32.46 20.70
CA TYR A 32 28.19 31.09 20.57
C TYR A 32 27.10 30.05 20.82
N ILE A 33 26.29 30.19 21.88
CA ILE A 33 25.21 29.25 22.19
C ILE A 33 24.19 29.19 21.04
N ILE A 34 23.78 30.32 20.49
CA ILE A 34 22.82 30.40 19.37
C ILE A 34 23.44 29.78 18.11
N THR A 35 24.71 30.07 17.82
CA THR A 35 25.38 29.54 16.63
C THR A 35 25.59 28.02 16.72
N VAL A 36 26.11 27.54 17.85
CA VAL A 36 26.31 26.10 18.11
C VAL A 36 24.96 25.39 18.15
N GLY A 37 23.95 25.97 18.79
CA GLY A 37 22.59 25.45 18.81
C GLY A 37 21.99 25.35 17.40
N GLY A 38 22.11 26.40 16.59
CA GLY A 38 21.64 26.44 15.21
C GLY A 38 22.32 25.40 14.31
N ILE A 39 23.65 25.30 14.39
CA ILE A 39 24.42 24.25 13.69
C ILE A 39 24.01 22.86 14.18
N GLY A 40 23.80 22.70 15.49
CA GLY A 40 23.33 21.45 16.10
C GLY A 40 21.97 21.00 15.55
N VAL A 41 21.02 21.93 15.38
CA VAL A 41 19.72 21.63 14.75
C VAL A 41 19.90 21.17 13.31
N ILE A 42 20.74 21.83 12.53
CA ILE A 42 21.02 21.44 11.13
C ILE A 42 21.63 20.04 11.07
N ILE A 43 22.63 19.76 11.91
CA ILE A 43 23.25 18.43 12.02
C ILE A 43 22.23 17.38 12.41
N ALA A 44 21.35 17.67 13.37
CA ALA A 44 20.31 16.74 13.81
C ALA A 44 19.31 16.44 12.68
N VAL A 45 18.84 17.46 11.95
CA VAL A 45 17.93 17.29 10.81
C VAL A 45 18.59 16.51 9.68
N LEU A 46 19.84 16.81 9.35
CA LEU A 46 20.63 16.04 8.37
C LEU A 46 20.85 14.59 8.84
N GLY A 47 21.13 14.39 10.12
CA GLY A 47 21.30 13.07 10.74
C GLY A 47 20.01 12.23 10.64
N ILE A 48 18.85 12.83 10.93
CA ILE A 48 17.55 12.19 10.74
C ILE A 48 17.34 11.83 9.26
N PHE A 49 17.66 12.73 8.33
CA PHE A 49 17.54 12.47 6.91
C PHE A 49 18.41 11.28 6.45
N VAL A 50 19.69 11.26 6.86
CA VAL A 50 20.62 10.16 6.56
C VAL A 50 20.12 8.85 7.17
N PHE A 51 19.61 8.89 8.40
CA PHE A 51 19.02 7.72 9.05
C PHE A 51 17.82 7.17 8.27
N ILE A 52 16.87 8.02 7.88
CA ILE A 52 15.71 7.62 7.10
C ILE A 52 16.16 7.04 5.75
N LEU A 53 17.11 7.67 5.06
CA LEU A 53 17.67 7.17 3.80
C LEU A 53 18.28 5.77 3.99
N PHE A 54 19.06 5.56 5.04
CA PHE A 54 19.65 4.26 5.37
C PHE A 54 18.59 3.18 5.62
N GLN A 55 17.46 3.53 6.26
CA GLN A 55 16.36 2.58 6.46
C GLN A 55 15.64 2.19 5.15
N ILE A 56 15.64 3.07 4.16
CA ILE A 56 14.91 2.89 2.90
C ILE A 56 15.73 2.12 1.86
N LEU A 57 17.05 2.33 1.78
CA LEU A 57 17.91 1.75 0.73
C LEU A 57 17.71 0.24 0.49
N PRO A 58 17.54 -0.62 1.52
CA PRO A 58 17.32 -2.05 1.30
C PRO A 58 16.07 -2.41 0.50
N LEU A 59 15.03 -1.55 0.47
CA LEU A 59 13.79 -1.79 -0.30
C LEU A 59 14.02 -1.85 -1.82
N PHE A 60 15.12 -1.27 -2.29
CA PHE A 60 15.43 -1.16 -3.72
C PHE A 60 16.56 -2.10 -4.16
N GLN A 61 17.06 -2.95 -3.26
CA GLN A 61 18.07 -3.93 -3.60
C GLN A 61 17.42 -5.21 -4.14
N GLY A 62 18.08 -5.85 -5.11
CA GLY A 62 17.72 -7.18 -5.60
C GLY A 62 18.12 -8.29 -4.63
N ALA A 63 17.81 -9.53 -5.00
CA ALA A 63 18.24 -10.70 -4.25
C ALA A 63 19.76 -10.89 -4.37
N ARG A 64 20.40 -11.29 -3.26
CA ARG A 64 21.79 -11.76 -3.27
C ARG A 64 21.81 -13.27 -3.14
N VAL A 65 22.52 -13.92 -4.06
CA VAL A 65 22.63 -15.37 -4.13
C VAL A 65 24.11 -15.75 -4.04
N GLU A 66 24.49 -16.49 -3.00
CA GLU A 66 25.87 -16.85 -2.71
C GLU A 66 26.01 -18.37 -2.63
N ALA A 67 27.02 -18.95 -3.29
CA ALA A 67 27.27 -20.39 -3.22
C ALA A 67 27.68 -20.78 -1.79
N LEU A 68 27.06 -21.83 -1.24
CA LEU A 68 27.40 -22.35 0.09
C LEU A 68 28.20 -23.65 0.00
N GLN A 69 27.63 -24.66 -0.64
CA GLN A 69 28.18 -26.02 -0.65
C GLN A 69 27.77 -26.76 -1.93
N GLN A 70 28.60 -27.70 -2.31
CA GLN A 70 28.33 -28.66 -3.38
C GLN A 70 28.55 -30.07 -2.82
N LYS A 71 27.62 -30.98 -3.05
CA LYS A 71 27.71 -32.37 -2.60
C LYS A 71 27.40 -33.30 -3.76
N SER A 72 28.34 -34.15 -4.12
CA SER A 72 28.14 -35.16 -5.17
C SER A 72 27.28 -36.29 -4.60
N LEU A 73 26.27 -36.70 -5.38
CA LEU A 73 25.35 -37.77 -5.06
C LEU A 73 25.83 -39.07 -5.71
N PRO A 74 25.46 -40.24 -5.15
CA PRO A 74 25.65 -41.52 -5.81
C PRO A 74 25.07 -41.51 -7.23
N PRO A 75 25.64 -42.30 -8.16
CA PRO A 75 25.06 -42.47 -9.49
C PRO A 75 23.63 -42.99 -9.36
N GLY A 76 22.67 -42.26 -9.90
CA GLY A 76 21.26 -42.62 -9.91
C GLY A 76 20.48 -41.66 -10.80
N ASP A 77 19.44 -42.17 -11.44
CA ASP A 77 18.52 -41.33 -12.22
C ASP A 77 17.48 -40.74 -11.27
N TYR A 78 17.77 -39.54 -10.75
CA TYR A 78 16.90 -38.85 -9.79
C TYR A 78 15.70 -38.22 -10.51
N ALA A 79 14.50 -38.73 -10.20
CA ALA A 79 13.24 -38.26 -10.77
C ALA A 79 12.68 -37.04 -10.01
N LEU A 80 12.94 -36.95 -8.70
CA LEU A 80 12.38 -35.90 -7.84
C LEU A 80 13.41 -35.43 -6.82
N LEU A 81 13.52 -34.11 -6.68
CA LEU A 81 14.17 -33.41 -5.58
C LEU A 81 13.09 -32.78 -4.71
N GLY A 82 13.14 -33.06 -3.41
CA GLY A 82 12.33 -32.43 -2.36
C GLY A 82 13.23 -31.83 -1.28
N VAL A 83 12.66 -31.07 -0.34
CA VAL A 83 13.43 -30.53 0.78
C VAL A 83 12.55 -30.23 1.98
N ASP A 84 13.05 -30.53 3.17
CA ASP A 84 12.40 -30.18 4.43
C ASP A 84 12.21 -28.65 4.60
N GLU A 85 11.41 -28.27 5.59
CA GLU A 85 11.08 -26.85 5.86
C GLU A 85 12.33 -25.97 6.10
N TRP A 86 13.40 -26.55 6.67
CA TRP A 86 14.63 -25.83 7.03
C TRP A 86 15.69 -25.85 5.92
N ALA A 87 15.43 -26.59 4.84
CA ALA A 87 16.36 -26.80 3.74
C ALA A 87 17.70 -27.42 4.18
N GLU A 88 17.66 -28.32 5.16
CA GLU A 88 18.78 -29.04 5.75
C GLU A 88 18.86 -30.50 5.30
N TYR A 89 17.70 -31.10 4.99
CA TYR A 89 17.57 -32.50 4.58
C TYR A 89 16.85 -32.61 3.24
N PRO A 90 17.58 -32.45 2.11
CA PRO A 90 17.05 -32.73 0.80
C PRO A 90 16.59 -34.18 0.69
N LEU A 91 15.45 -34.34 0.05
CA LEU A 91 14.85 -35.60 -0.31
C LEU A 91 15.18 -35.88 -1.78
N LEU A 92 15.55 -37.11 -2.09
CA LEU A 92 15.82 -37.59 -3.43
C LEU A 92 14.97 -38.84 -3.69
N VAL A 93 14.29 -38.89 -4.84
CA VAL A 93 13.60 -40.10 -5.31
C VAL A 93 14.15 -40.47 -6.67
N THR A 94 14.61 -41.71 -6.83
CA THR A 94 15.08 -42.24 -8.11
C THR A 94 13.91 -42.64 -9.01
N GLN A 95 14.13 -42.80 -10.32
CA GLN A 95 13.10 -43.31 -11.23
C GLN A 95 12.57 -44.69 -10.84
N GLN A 96 13.35 -45.48 -10.10
CA GLN A 96 12.94 -46.79 -9.57
C GLN A 96 12.06 -46.68 -8.32
N GLY A 97 11.80 -45.45 -7.82
CA GLY A 97 11.01 -45.19 -6.63
C GLY A 97 11.78 -45.30 -5.31
N GLN A 98 13.10 -45.50 -5.36
CA GLN A 98 13.90 -45.53 -4.13
C GLN A 98 14.03 -44.13 -3.55
N MET A 99 13.63 -43.98 -2.29
CA MET A 99 13.74 -42.73 -1.54
C MET A 99 15.07 -42.67 -0.81
N ALA A 100 15.71 -41.51 -0.79
CA ALA A 100 16.87 -41.27 0.03
C ALA A 100 16.88 -39.83 0.57
N PHE A 101 17.40 -39.67 1.78
CA PHE A 101 17.62 -38.36 2.39
C PHE A 101 19.10 -38.03 2.36
N LEU A 102 19.41 -36.77 2.09
CA LEU A 102 20.77 -36.25 2.16
C LEU A 102 20.89 -35.38 3.40
N ASP A 103 21.89 -35.64 4.24
CA ASP A 103 22.25 -34.71 5.30
C ASP A 103 23.18 -33.62 4.73
N LEU A 104 22.74 -32.36 4.67
CA LEU A 104 23.61 -31.26 4.22
C LEU A 104 24.51 -30.72 5.34
N VAL A 105 24.11 -30.84 6.60
CA VAL A 105 24.77 -30.17 7.73
C VAL A 105 25.73 -31.12 8.46
N GLY A 106 25.37 -32.39 8.55
CA GLY A 106 26.18 -33.42 9.19
C GLY A 106 27.20 -34.08 8.27
N GLU A 107 28.01 -34.95 8.86
CA GLU A 107 29.03 -35.75 8.16
C GLU A 107 28.44 -36.96 7.41
N ARG A 108 27.12 -37.17 7.49
CA ARG A 108 26.46 -38.34 6.91
C ARG A 108 26.26 -38.19 5.41
N GLY A 109 26.34 -39.31 4.71
CA GLY A 109 26.15 -39.40 3.26
C GLY A 109 24.67 -39.35 2.86
N VAL A 110 24.36 -40.05 1.77
CA VAL A 110 22.97 -40.33 1.36
C VAL A 110 22.46 -41.50 2.20
N GLU A 111 21.37 -41.29 2.93
CA GLU A 111 20.67 -42.30 3.73
C GLU A 111 19.47 -42.84 2.93
N PRO A 112 19.55 -44.05 2.35
CA PRO A 112 18.43 -44.66 1.65
C PRO A 112 17.34 -45.07 2.66
N VAL A 113 16.08 -44.92 2.27
CA VAL A 113 14.92 -45.31 3.05
C VAL A 113 14.03 -46.19 2.19
N GLU A 114 13.79 -47.42 2.67
CA GLU A 114 12.81 -48.31 2.05
C GLU A 114 11.41 -47.93 2.51
N ILE A 115 10.49 -47.85 1.55
CA ILE A 115 9.08 -47.56 1.81
C ILE A 115 8.30 -48.84 1.55
N ASP A 116 7.61 -49.35 2.56
CA ASP A 116 6.75 -50.52 2.44
C ASP A 116 5.34 -50.10 2.02
N PHE A 117 5.03 -50.28 0.74
CA PHE A 117 3.69 -50.03 0.20
C PHE A 117 2.71 -51.20 0.42
N GLY A 118 3.12 -52.27 1.13
CA GLY A 118 2.31 -53.45 1.41
C GLY A 118 2.23 -54.48 0.27
N GLU A 119 2.84 -54.19 -0.89
CA GLU A 119 2.92 -55.06 -2.07
C GLU A 119 4.35 -55.07 -2.62
N ALA A 120 4.89 -56.26 -2.92
CA ALA A 120 6.21 -56.41 -3.50
C ALA A 120 6.16 -56.34 -5.04
N GLY A 121 7.17 -55.74 -5.67
CA GLY A 121 7.32 -55.69 -7.13
C GLY A 121 6.59 -54.54 -7.84
N LEU A 122 6.16 -53.51 -7.09
CA LEU A 122 5.62 -52.29 -7.67
C LEU A 122 6.67 -51.58 -8.54
N THR A 123 6.23 -51.09 -9.70
CA THR A 123 7.06 -50.24 -10.57
C THR A 123 6.39 -48.87 -10.70
N PHE A 124 7.21 -47.83 -10.64
CA PHE A 124 6.75 -46.44 -10.63
C PHE A 124 7.02 -45.76 -11.97
N SER A 125 6.16 -44.81 -12.31
CA SER A 125 6.12 -44.15 -13.62
C SER A 125 6.21 -42.63 -13.51
N ALA A 126 5.62 -42.04 -12.46
CA ALA A 126 5.66 -40.61 -12.20
C ALA A 126 5.68 -40.28 -10.71
N PHE A 127 6.19 -39.10 -10.38
CA PHE A 127 6.25 -38.59 -9.01
C PHE A 127 5.81 -37.12 -8.98
N ALA A 128 5.22 -36.71 -7.86
CA ALA A 128 4.97 -35.30 -7.57
C ALA A 128 5.31 -34.99 -6.11
N TYR A 129 5.67 -33.74 -5.84
CA TYR A 129 6.02 -33.27 -4.50
C TYR A 129 5.13 -32.12 -4.07
N ASN A 130 4.44 -32.32 -2.94
CA ASN A 130 3.69 -31.27 -2.26
C ASN A 130 4.53 -30.74 -1.09
N GLN A 131 5.35 -29.72 -1.37
CA GLN A 131 6.23 -29.13 -0.36
C GLN A 131 5.48 -28.51 0.83
N ARG A 132 4.24 -28.03 0.64
CA ARG A 132 3.44 -27.39 1.69
C ARG A 132 3.08 -28.38 2.81
N ARG A 133 2.75 -29.63 2.43
CA ARG A 133 2.38 -30.70 3.35
C ARG A 133 3.51 -31.70 3.61
N GLN A 134 4.64 -31.54 2.91
CA GLN A 134 5.74 -32.51 2.92
C GLN A 134 5.23 -33.90 2.51
N GLU A 135 4.53 -33.97 1.37
CA GLU A 135 4.02 -35.24 0.83
C GLU A 135 4.66 -35.52 -0.53
N VAL A 136 4.96 -36.80 -0.77
CA VAL A 136 5.45 -37.30 -2.06
C VAL A 136 4.41 -38.23 -2.62
N ILE A 137 3.99 -37.95 -3.86
CA ILE A 137 2.98 -38.73 -4.54
C ILE A 137 3.69 -39.67 -5.50
N TYR A 138 3.52 -40.96 -5.27
CA TYR A 138 4.05 -42.05 -6.09
C TYR A 138 2.96 -42.54 -7.02
N ALA A 139 3.20 -42.53 -8.33
CA ALA A 139 2.31 -43.11 -9.32
C ALA A 139 2.95 -44.36 -9.94
N THR A 140 2.17 -45.42 -10.09
CA THR A 140 2.62 -46.72 -10.56
C THR A 140 2.40 -46.91 -12.06
N THR A 141 3.01 -47.93 -12.64
CA THR A 141 2.82 -48.33 -14.04
C THR A 141 1.48 -49.04 -14.29
N ASP A 142 0.79 -49.49 -13.24
CA ASP A 142 -0.48 -50.23 -13.31
C ASP A 142 -1.72 -49.35 -13.05
N GLY A 143 -1.57 -48.02 -13.00
CA GLY A 143 -2.69 -47.08 -12.86
C GLY A 143 -3.13 -46.81 -11.42
N ARG A 144 -2.22 -46.95 -10.44
CA ARG A 144 -2.47 -46.65 -9.03
C ARG A 144 -1.56 -45.51 -8.55
N PHE A 145 -1.92 -44.89 -7.44
CA PHE A 145 -1.04 -43.94 -6.77
C PHE A 145 -1.12 -44.06 -5.25
N SER A 146 -0.06 -43.64 -4.57
CA SER A 146 -0.02 -43.52 -3.12
C SER A 146 0.56 -42.16 -2.72
N VAL A 147 0.02 -41.60 -1.64
CA VAL A 147 0.53 -40.37 -1.02
C VAL A 147 1.38 -40.78 0.18
N VAL A 148 2.68 -40.51 0.11
CA VAL A 148 3.63 -40.77 1.19
C VAL A 148 3.83 -39.48 1.96
N SER A 149 3.36 -39.45 3.22
CA SER A 149 3.55 -38.32 4.11
C SER A 149 4.92 -38.40 4.78
N LEU A 150 5.65 -37.28 4.84
CA LEU A 150 6.97 -37.22 5.45
C LEU A 150 6.89 -36.59 6.83
N ASN A 151 7.08 -37.41 7.86
CA ASN A 151 7.14 -36.92 9.24
C ASN A 151 8.60 -36.66 9.63
N TYR A 152 8.95 -35.38 9.77
CA TYR A 152 10.25 -34.94 10.26
C TYR A 152 10.22 -34.83 11.79
N SER A 153 10.82 -35.80 12.48
CA SER A 153 10.96 -35.77 13.94
C SER A 153 12.39 -35.38 14.35
N VAL A 154 12.53 -34.57 15.39
CA VAL A 154 13.85 -34.21 15.93
C VAL A 154 14.12 -35.07 17.16
N THR A 155 15.16 -35.88 17.08
CA THR A 155 15.74 -36.62 18.21
C THR A 155 17.13 -36.06 18.53
N PHE A 156 17.64 -36.31 19.73
CA PHE A 156 19.00 -35.94 20.09
C PHE A 156 19.76 -37.24 20.39
N ASP A 157 20.97 -37.37 19.87
CA ASP A 157 21.81 -38.53 20.22
C ASP A 157 22.38 -38.39 21.66
N ALA A 158 23.09 -39.42 22.12
CA ALA A 158 23.72 -39.45 23.45
C ALA A 158 24.76 -38.33 23.68
N ASN A 159 25.29 -37.71 22.61
CA ASN A 159 26.21 -36.58 22.62
C ASN A 159 25.50 -35.22 22.45
N GLN A 160 24.17 -35.16 22.57
CA GLN A 160 23.33 -33.98 22.32
C GLN A 160 23.39 -33.45 20.88
N SER A 161 23.82 -34.26 19.91
CA SER A 161 23.76 -33.86 18.50
C SER A 161 22.30 -33.96 18.00
N ARG A 162 21.82 -32.89 17.36
CA ARG A 162 20.46 -32.83 16.78
C ARG A 162 20.39 -33.82 15.61
N ARG A 163 19.49 -34.79 15.69
CA ARG A 163 19.20 -35.79 14.65
C ARG A 163 17.78 -35.60 14.14
N VAL A 164 17.62 -35.22 12.89
CA VAL A 164 16.31 -35.30 12.24
C VAL A 164 16.11 -36.74 11.76
N VAL A 165 15.06 -37.42 12.22
CA VAL A 165 14.65 -38.73 11.74
C VAL A 165 13.43 -38.52 10.87
N THR A 166 13.51 -39.00 9.64
CA THR A 166 12.43 -38.97 8.66
C THR A 166 11.78 -40.35 8.58
N GLU A 167 10.53 -40.43 8.99
CA GLU A 167 9.73 -41.65 8.85
C GLU A 167 8.69 -41.37 7.75
N PRO A 168 8.91 -41.88 6.52
CA PRO A 168 7.90 -41.83 5.48
C PRO A 168 6.75 -42.77 5.84
N GLU A 169 5.54 -42.23 5.90
CA GLU A 169 4.32 -43.00 6.12
C GLU A 169 3.57 -43.15 4.79
N PRO A 170 3.65 -44.33 4.13
CA PRO A 170 2.93 -44.55 2.89
C PRO A 170 1.43 -44.67 3.15
N GLY A 171 0.64 -43.87 2.42
CA GLY A 171 -0.79 -44.03 2.34
C GLY A 171 -1.21 -45.29 1.57
N PRO A 172 -2.50 -45.65 1.60
CA PRO A 172 -3.00 -46.77 0.79
C PRO A 172 -2.73 -46.53 -0.71
N LEU A 173 -2.53 -47.61 -1.46
CA LEU A 173 -2.58 -47.57 -2.92
C LEU A 173 -4.02 -47.33 -3.37
N LEU A 174 -4.21 -46.30 -4.18
CA LEU A 174 -5.52 -45.85 -4.66
C LEU A 174 -5.57 -45.98 -6.18
N ASP A 175 -6.66 -46.56 -6.69
CA ASP A 175 -6.91 -46.68 -8.12
C ASP A 175 -7.31 -45.32 -8.73
N ILE A 176 -6.80 -45.04 -9.93
CA ILE A 176 -7.17 -43.86 -10.70
C ILE A 176 -7.12 -44.15 -12.20
N GLY A 177 -8.14 -43.71 -12.94
CA GLY A 177 -8.22 -43.99 -14.38
C GLY A 177 -8.43 -45.48 -14.67
N LYS A 178 -7.77 -45.99 -15.73
CA LYS A 178 -7.92 -47.37 -16.18
C LYS A 178 -6.85 -48.28 -15.57
N PRO A 179 -7.22 -49.43 -14.96
CA PRO A 179 -6.25 -50.36 -14.41
C PRO A 179 -5.31 -50.94 -15.49
N GLY A 180 -4.05 -51.13 -15.14
CA GLY A 180 -3.03 -51.77 -15.98
C GLY A 180 -2.28 -50.86 -16.96
N TYR A 181 -2.55 -49.55 -16.94
CA TYR A 181 -1.92 -48.58 -17.84
C TYR A 181 -1.05 -47.56 -17.08
N PRO A 182 0.11 -47.17 -17.62
CA PRO A 182 1.07 -46.33 -16.91
C PRO A 182 0.64 -44.86 -16.79
N ILE A 183 0.89 -44.28 -15.62
CA ILE A 183 0.67 -42.85 -15.35
C ILE A 183 1.90 -42.05 -15.80
N ARG A 184 1.73 -41.14 -16.76
CA ARG A 184 2.80 -40.27 -17.28
C ARG A 184 3.08 -39.07 -16.39
N GLN A 185 2.04 -38.48 -15.81
CA GLN A 185 2.16 -37.35 -14.90
C GLN A 185 1.05 -37.41 -13.86
N ILE A 186 1.36 -37.03 -12.62
CA ILE A 186 0.39 -36.88 -11.54
C ILE A 186 0.46 -35.47 -10.95
N ALA A 187 -0.69 -34.91 -10.60
CA ALA A 187 -0.83 -33.66 -9.88
C ALA A 187 -1.78 -33.86 -8.70
N TYR A 188 -1.48 -33.22 -7.57
CA TYR A 188 -2.19 -33.42 -6.31
C TYR A 188 -2.35 -32.10 -5.55
N GLY A 189 -3.54 -31.87 -5.01
CA GLY A 189 -3.87 -30.73 -4.16
C GLY A 189 -4.52 -31.18 -2.85
N ASP A 190 -4.22 -30.45 -1.77
CA ASP A 190 -4.71 -30.75 -0.42
C ASP A 190 -4.96 -29.48 0.41
N SER A 191 -6.23 -29.23 0.71
CA SER A 191 -6.73 -28.07 1.46
C SER A 191 -7.17 -28.40 2.90
N ASP A 192 -6.80 -29.57 3.45
CA ASP A 192 -7.40 -30.22 4.64
C ASP A 192 -8.85 -30.67 4.47
N GLU A 193 -9.70 -29.81 3.90
CA GLU A 193 -11.13 -30.08 3.69
C GLU A 193 -11.38 -30.90 2.42
N ALA A 194 -10.59 -30.64 1.37
CA ALA A 194 -10.69 -31.30 0.09
C ALA A 194 -9.30 -31.78 -0.37
N LYS A 195 -9.28 -32.95 -1.01
CA LYS A 195 -8.11 -33.55 -1.64
C LYS A 195 -8.50 -33.97 -3.05
N LEU A 196 -7.65 -33.68 -4.02
CA LEU A 196 -7.90 -33.96 -5.43
C LEU A 196 -6.59 -34.42 -6.08
N ALA A 197 -6.61 -35.57 -6.71
CA ALA A 197 -5.54 -36.05 -7.58
C ALA A 197 -6.03 -36.04 -9.03
N ALA A 198 -5.15 -35.68 -9.95
CA ALA A 198 -5.40 -35.80 -11.38
C ALA A 198 -4.17 -36.42 -12.05
N ILE A 199 -4.39 -37.20 -13.10
CA ILE A 199 -3.33 -37.88 -13.85
C ILE A 199 -3.46 -37.69 -15.36
N LEU A 200 -2.31 -37.77 -16.04
CA LEU A 200 -2.22 -38.10 -17.47
C LEU A 200 -1.82 -39.57 -17.57
N GLN A 201 -2.63 -40.40 -18.21
CA GLN A 201 -2.41 -41.83 -18.35
C GLN A 201 -2.17 -42.19 -19.81
N ASP A 202 -1.19 -43.04 -20.11
CA ASP A 202 -0.98 -43.55 -21.47
C ASP A 202 -1.75 -44.86 -21.66
N VAL A 203 -2.84 -44.79 -22.43
CA VAL A 203 -3.72 -45.91 -22.74
C VAL A 203 -3.57 -46.27 -24.21
N ASP A 204 -2.76 -47.29 -24.49
CA ASP A 204 -2.46 -47.78 -25.85
C ASP A 204 -1.96 -46.69 -26.82
N GLY A 205 -1.12 -45.76 -26.32
CA GLY A 205 -0.55 -44.67 -27.11
C GLY A 205 -1.44 -43.42 -27.19
N LYS A 206 -2.61 -43.42 -26.53
CA LYS A 206 -3.47 -42.25 -26.35
C LYS A 206 -3.40 -41.76 -24.92
N ILE A 207 -3.10 -40.47 -24.74
CA ILE A 207 -3.10 -39.85 -23.41
C ILE A 207 -4.52 -39.55 -22.95
N GLU A 208 -4.95 -40.18 -21.86
CA GLU A 208 -6.23 -39.94 -21.18
C GLU A 208 -6.02 -39.11 -19.90
N ILE A 209 -7.07 -38.39 -19.48
CA ILE A 209 -7.04 -37.51 -18.31
C ILE A 209 -8.08 -37.99 -17.31
N HIS A 210 -7.62 -38.40 -16.13
CA HIS A 210 -8.47 -38.89 -15.06
C HIS A 210 -8.23 -38.09 -13.78
N ALA A 211 -9.27 -37.84 -13.00
CA ALA A 211 -9.16 -37.20 -11.69
C ALA A 211 -9.99 -37.94 -10.64
N VAL A 212 -9.56 -37.87 -9.38
CA VAL A 212 -10.27 -38.47 -8.24
C VAL A 212 -10.18 -37.56 -7.03
N THR A 213 -11.32 -37.37 -6.39
CA THR A 213 -11.37 -36.69 -5.09
C THR A 213 -11.08 -37.68 -3.99
N LEU A 214 -10.45 -37.25 -2.90
CA LEU A 214 -10.17 -38.14 -1.77
C LEU A 214 -10.94 -37.67 -0.53
N LYS A 215 -11.66 -38.60 0.09
CA LYS A 215 -12.45 -38.35 1.30
C LYS A 215 -11.69 -38.92 2.50
N GLN A 216 -11.43 -38.10 3.52
CA GLN A 216 -10.78 -38.54 4.74
C GLN A 216 -11.84 -39.00 5.76
N LYS A 217 -11.96 -40.31 5.99
CA LYS A 217 -12.86 -40.83 7.04
C LYS A 217 -12.14 -40.75 8.39
N ARG A 218 -12.58 -39.82 9.25
CA ARG A 218 -12.12 -39.74 10.65
C ARG A 218 -12.67 -40.95 11.41
N SER A 219 -11.78 -41.76 11.98
CA SER A 219 -12.15 -42.84 12.91
C SER A 219 -12.19 -42.28 14.34
N LEU A 220 -13.13 -42.73 15.17
CA LEU A 220 -13.25 -42.31 16.58
C LEU A 220 -12.09 -42.82 17.46
N ILE A 221 -11.35 -43.85 17.05
CA ILE A 221 -10.32 -44.53 17.86
C ILE A 221 -9.09 -44.95 17.00
N GLY A 222 -8.72 -44.18 15.96
CA GLY A 222 -7.53 -44.54 15.17
C GLY A 222 -7.23 -43.61 13.99
N ALA A 223 -6.12 -43.91 13.29
CA ALA A 223 -5.65 -43.15 12.13
C ALA A 223 -6.76 -43.02 11.06
N SER A 224 -6.96 -41.79 10.57
CA SER A 224 -7.90 -41.49 9.50
C SER A 224 -7.47 -42.16 8.20
N LYS A 225 -8.34 -42.97 7.59
CA LYS A 225 -8.07 -43.58 6.27
C LYS A 225 -8.55 -42.67 5.17
N ILE A 226 -7.68 -42.41 4.20
CA ILE A 226 -8.01 -41.75 2.94
C ILE A 226 -8.70 -42.78 2.04
N VAL A 227 -9.89 -42.47 1.54
CA VAL A 227 -10.66 -43.33 0.64
C VAL A 227 -10.95 -42.56 -0.65
N PRO A 228 -10.94 -43.20 -1.83
CA PRO A 228 -11.39 -42.59 -3.06
C PRO A 228 -12.83 -42.09 -2.90
N GLY A 229 -13.06 -40.86 -3.32
CA GLY A 229 -14.36 -40.25 -3.49
C GLY A 229 -14.82 -40.38 -4.93
N ASP A 230 -15.24 -39.25 -5.49
CA ASP A 230 -15.82 -39.17 -6.83
C ASP A 230 -14.69 -39.16 -7.89
N THR A 231 -14.87 -39.95 -8.95
CA THR A 231 -13.92 -40.10 -10.07
C THR A 231 -14.43 -39.38 -11.32
N PHE A 232 -13.51 -38.83 -12.11
CA PHE A 232 -13.80 -38.00 -13.27
C PHE A 232 -12.93 -38.40 -14.46
N ASP A 233 -13.54 -38.61 -15.62
CA ASP A 233 -12.85 -38.72 -16.91
C ASP A 233 -13.01 -37.41 -17.67
N LEU A 234 -11.91 -36.67 -17.84
CA LEU A 234 -11.88 -35.38 -18.52
C LEU A 234 -11.43 -35.50 -19.98
N THR A 235 -11.09 -36.69 -20.44
CA THR A 235 -10.47 -36.93 -21.76
C THR A 235 -11.33 -36.41 -22.90
N ALA A 236 -12.65 -36.63 -22.85
CA ALA A 236 -13.58 -36.17 -23.89
C ALA A 236 -13.80 -34.64 -23.89
N MET A 237 -13.41 -33.94 -22.82
CA MET A 237 -13.59 -32.50 -22.67
C MET A 237 -12.38 -31.68 -23.12
N VAL A 238 -11.26 -32.34 -23.41
CA VAL A 238 -10.01 -31.74 -23.89
C VAL A 238 -9.83 -32.08 -25.37
N GLU A 239 -9.66 -31.04 -26.17
CA GLU A 239 -9.39 -31.14 -27.61
C GLU A 239 -7.88 -31.01 -27.81
N GLY A 240 -7.25 -31.94 -28.53
CA GLY A 240 -5.79 -31.99 -28.71
C GLY A 240 -5.10 -33.02 -27.82
N GLU A 241 -3.77 -33.15 -27.94
CA GLU A 241 -3.00 -34.11 -27.13
C GLU A 241 -2.57 -33.49 -25.78
N PRO A 242 -3.02 -34.00 -24.62
CA PRO A 242 -2.64 -33.47 -23.31
C PRO A 242 -1.14 -33.61 -23.01
N GLN A 243 -0.52 -32.52 -22.56
CA GLN A 243 0.93 -32.43 -22.32
C GLN A 243 1.29 -32.16 -20.86
N HIS A 244 0.61 -31.23 -20.20
CA HIS A 244 0.86 -30.89 -18.80
C HIS A 244 -0.42 -30.84 -17.99
N LEU A 245 -0.31 -31.24 -16.73
CA LEU A 245 -1.40 -31.27 -15.77
C LEU A 245 -1.03 -30.56 -14.46
N SER A 246 -1.97 -29.83 -13.87
CA SER A 246 -1.80 -29.22 -12.54
C SER A 246 -3.11 -29.19 -11.76
N VAL A 247 -3.02 -29.33 -10.44
CA VAL A 247 -4.12 -29.20 -9.48
C VAL A 247 -3.75 -28.07 -8.52
N ASN A 248 -4.71 -27.21 -8.18
CA ASN A 248 -4.46 -26.11 -7.25
C ASN A 248 -4.42 -26.57 -5.79
N ALA A 249 -3.89 -25.73 -4.91
CA ALA A 249 -3.76 -26.05 -3.49
C ALA A 249 -5.10 -26.23 -2.76
N GLN A 250 -6.18 -25.62 -3.27
CA GLN A 250 -7.54 -25.75 -2.75
C GLN A 250 -8.25 -27.05 -3.16
N ALA A 251 -7.63 -27.85 -4.04
CA ALA A 251 -8.17 -29.11 -4.52
C ALA A 251 -9.56 -29.01 -5.17
N ASP A 252 -9.86 -27.87 -5.80
CA ASP A 252 -11.13 -27.58 -6.47
C ASP A 252 -10.97 -27.27 -7.97
N ALA A 253 -9.74 -27.27 -8.49
CA ALA A 253 -9.46 -27.01 -9.90
C ALA A 253 -8.40 -27.93 -10.50
N VAL A 254 -8.62 -28.30 -11.77
CA VAL A 254 -7.66 -29.02 -12.62
C VAL A 254 -7.37 -28.17 -13.85
N VAL A 255 -6.10 -28.02 -14.20
CA VAL A 255 -5.67 -27.32 -15.40
C VAL A 255 -4.86 -28.26 -16.28
N VAL A 256 -5.23 -28.34 -17.55
CA VAL A 256 -4.60 -29.19 -18.55
C VAL A 256 -4.12 -28.32 -19.70
N THR A 257 -2.91 -28.56 -20.20
CA THR A 257 -2.45 -27.96 -21.47
C THR A 257 -2.26 -29.02 -22.54
N THR A 258 -2.35 -28.63 -23.80
CA THR A 258 -2.14 -29.52 -24.95
C THR A 258 -0.93 -29.13 -25.78
N THR A 259 -0.47 -30.04 -26.65
CA THR A 259 0.67 -29.82 -27.55
C THR A 259 0.42 -28.67 -28.54
N GLU A 260 -0.83 -28.38 -28.88
CA GLU A 260 -1.24 -27.25 -29.72
C GLU A 260 -1.19 -25.89 -28.99
N GLY A 261 -0.86 -25.89 -27.68
CA GLY A 261 -0.74 -24.67 -26.88
C GLY A 261 -2.04 -24.20 -26.23
N GLN A 262 -3.11 -25.00 -26.26
CA GLN A 262 -4.36 -24.68 -25.57
C GLN A 262 -4.28 -25.03 -24.08
N LEU A 263 -5.00 -24.27 -23.25
CA LEU A 263 -5.16 -24.49 -21.83
C LEU A 263 -6.64 -24.64 -21.47
N PHE A 264 -6.97 -25.76 -20.81
CA PHE A 264 -8.29 -26.12 -20.34
C PHE A 264 -8.35 -25.99 -18.82
N TYR A 265 -9.28 -25.16 -18.33
CA TYR A 265 -9.52 -24.95 -16.90
C TYR A 265 -10.82 -25.65 -16.49
N PHE A 266 -10.67 -26.64 -15.62
CA PHE A 266 -11.78 -27.35 -15.00
C PHE A 266 -11.92 -26.92 -13.55
N PHE A 267 -13.16 -26.72 -13.11
CA PHE A 267 -13.47 -26.40 -11.73
C PHE A 267 -14.53 -27.32 -11.19
N ARG A 268 -14.37 -27.71 -9.93
CA ARG A 268 -15.27 -28.61 -9.24
C ARG A 268 -16.48 -27.84 -8.73
N GLN A 269 -17.64 -28.15 -9.28
CA GLN A 269 -18.92 -27.68 -8.78
C GLN A 269 -19.68 -28.86 -8.22
N GLU A 270 -19.78 -28.91 -6.88
CA GLU A 270 -20.38 -30.04 -6.15
C GLU A 270 -19.68 -31.37 -6.48
N ASP A 271 -20.38 -32.26 -7.18
CA ASP A 271 -19.92 -33.61 -7.52
C ASP A 271 -19.47 -33.73 -8.99
N GLU A 272 -19.29 -32.62 -9.71
CA GLU A 272 -18.82 -32.61 -11.11
C GLU A 272 -17.63 -31.68 -11.33
N LEU A 273 -16.72 -32.06 -12.24
CA LEU A 273 -15.68 -31.19 -12.78
C LEU A 273 -16.13 -30.62 -14.13
N ILE A 274 -16.46 -29.33 -14.15
CA ILE A 274 -16.94 -28.65 -15.35
C ILE A 274 -15.81 -27.88 -16.04
N ARG A 275 -15.77 -27.95 -17.38
CA ARG A 275 -14.88 -27.13 -18.21
C ARG A 275 -15.34 -25.67 -18.16
N ARG A 276 -14.67 -24.84 -17.37
CA ARG A 276 -15.02 -23.41 -17.20
C ARG A 276 -14.45 -22.50 -18.27
N GLN A 277 -13.25 -22.80 -18.76
CA GLN A 277 -12.56 -21.92 -19.70
C GLN A 277 -11.60 -22.72 -20.58
N VAL A 278 -11.45 -22.27 -21.83
CA VAL A 278 -10.39 -22.70 -22.76
C VAL A 278 -9.78 -21.45 -23.38
N PHE A 279 -8.45 -21.38 -23.43
CA PHE A 279 -7.74 -20.28 -24.10
C PHE A 279 -6.33 -20.70 -24.52
N THR A 280 -5.71 -19.95 -25.44
CA THR A 280 -4.34 -20.18 -25.92
C THR A 280 -3.42 -19.08 -25.39
N PRO A 281 -2.54 -19.34 -24.39
CA PRO A 281 -1.78 -18.29 -23.72
C PRO A 281 -0.83 -17.47 -24.60
N PHE A 282 -0.41 -18.05 -25.74
CA PHE A 282 0.60 -17.53 -26.67
C PHE A 282 0.11 -17.49 -28.11
N GLU A 283 -1.19 -17.26 -28.34
CA GLU A 283 -1.79 -17.19 -29.68
C GLU A 283 -1.11 -16.15 -30.60
N ASP A 284 -0.48 -15.12 -30.01
CA ASP A 284 0.25 -14.07 -30.72
C ASP A 284 1.65 -14.48 -31.19
N LEU A 285 2.18 -15.63 -30.75
CA LEU A 285 3.49 -16.13 -31.16
C LEU A 285 3.39 -17.02 -32.41
N SER A 286 4.49 -17.11 -33.17
CA SER A 286 4.56 -18.03 -34.31
C SER A 286 4.47 -19.49 -33.90
N ASP A 287 4.96 -19.81 -32.70
CA ASP A 287 4.83 -21.11 -32.05
C ASP A 287 4.12 -20.92 -30.70
N PRO A 288 2.83 -21.30 -30.58
CA PRO A 288 2.06 -21.14 -29.35
C PRO A 288 2.33 -22.23 -28.31
N SER A 289 3.26 -23.16 -28.57
CA SER A 289 3.50 -24.31 -27.69
C SER A 289 3.98 -23.92 -26.29
N ILE A 290 3.49 -24.67 -25.30
CA ILE A 290 3.76 -24.44 -23.88
C ILE A 290 4.89 -25.37 -23.43
N ALA A 291 5.94 -24.80 -22.83
CA ALA A 291 7.05 -25.56 -22.26
C ALA A 291 6.82 -25.93 -20.79
N SER A 292 6.16 -25.05 -20.03
CA SER A 292 5.84 -25.33 -18.63
C SER A 292 4.63 -24.52 -18.15
N MET A 293 3.89 -25.11 -17.21
CA MET A 293 2.74 -24.49 -16.54
C MET A 293 2.73 -24.93 -15.06
N ARG A 294 2.78 -23.95 -14.15
CA ARG A 294 2.86 -24.17 -12.70
C ARG A 294 2.13 -23.07 -11.93
N TYR A 295 1.48 -23.46 -10.83
CA TYR A 295 0.95 -22.50 -9.87
C TYR A 295 2.06 -21.82 -9.09
N ILE A 296 1.78 -20.61 -8.60
CA ILE A 296 2.54 -19.97 -7.51
C ILE A 296 1.79 -20.15 -6.17
N LEU A 297 2.44 -19.71 -5.08
CA LEU A 297 1.85 -19.70 -3.75
C LEU A 297 0.42 -19.13 -3.75
N GLY A 298 -0.51 -19.86 -3.13
CA GLY A 298 -1.93 -19.51 -3.06
C GLY A 298 -2.81 -20.22 -4.09
N GLY A 299 -2.25 -20.79 -5.17
CA GLY A 299 -3.02 -21.61 -6.13
C GLY A 299 -4.04 -20.84 -6.97
N VAL A 300 -3.97 -19.50 -6.99
CA VAL A 300 -4.88 -18.60 -7.73
C VAL A 300 -4.29 -18.15 -9.07
N SER A 301 -2.97 -18.21 -9.19
CA SER A 301 -2.25 -17.72 -10.37
C SER A 301 -1.29 -18.76 -10.93
N LEU A 302 -1.25 -18.83 -12.26
CA LEU A 302 -0.40 -19.69 -13.06
C LEU A 302 0.71 -18.89 -13.73
N VAL A 303 1.91 -19.42 -13.68
CA VAL A 303 3.04 -18.99 -14.50
C VAL A 303 3.14 -19.97 -15.66
N ILE A 304 3.07 -19.45 -16.89
CA ILE A 304 3.09 -20.23 -18.11
C ILE A 304 4.27 -19.74 -18.95
N ALA A 305 5.13 -20.66 -19.37
CA ALA A 305 6.25 -20.36 -20.24
C ALA A 305 6.13 -21.11 -21.57
N SER A 306 6.43 -20.43 -22.67
CA SER A 306 6.45 -21.01 -24.01
C SER A 306 7.79 -21.71 -24.29
N THR A 307 7.82 -22.49 -25.36
CA THR A 307 9.05 -23.08 -25.91
C THR A 307 10.04 -22.03 -26.43
N SER A 308 9.55 -20.85 -26.83
CA SER A 308 10.38 -19.71 -27.24
C SER A 308 11.00 -18.92 -26.08
N GLY A 309 10.61 -19.22 -24.84
CA GLY A 309 11.11 -18.54 -23.62
C GLY A 309 10.24 -17.40 -23.10
N GLU A 310 9.18 -17.00 -23.83
CA GLU A 310 8.17 -16.06 -23.33
C GLU A 310 7.50 -16.59 -22.06
N ASN A 311 7.34 -15.75 -21.05
CA ASN A 311 6.76 -16.13 -19.75
C ASN A 311 5.70 -15.13 -19.30
N ARG A 312 4.49 -15.62 -19.06
CA ARG A 312 3.30 -14.83 -18.72
C ARG A 312 2.63 -15.39 -17.47
N MET A 313 1.96 -14.50 -16.74
CA MET A 313 1.13 -14.89 -15.59
C MET A 313 -0.34 -14.73 -15.92
N TYR A 314 -1.10 -15.77 -15.59
CA TYR A 314 -2.55 -15.78 -15.65
C TYR A 314 -3.10 -15.94 -14.25
N SER A 315 -3.94 -15.01 -13.81
CA SER A 315 -4.53 -15.04 -12.47
C SER A 315 -6.04 -15.15 -12.57
N LEU A 316 -6.66 -15.85 -11.61
CA LEU A 316 -8.11 -15.87 -11.47
C LEU A 316 -8.62 -14.52 -10.93
N TYR A 317 -9.59 -13.94 -11.63
CA TYR A 317 -10.38 -12.81 -11.16
C TYR A 317 -11.80 -12.89 -11.72
N ILE A 318 -12.70 -12.03 -11.25
CA ILE A 318 -14.05 -11.89 -11.81
C ILE A 318 -14.01 -10.74 -12.82
N PRO A 319 -14.16 -10.99 -14.13
CA PRO A 319 -14.21 -9.94 -15.14
C PRO A 319 -15.36 -8.95 -14.86
N LYS A 320 -15.22 -7.69 -15.32
CA LYS A 320 -16.26 -6.67 -15.12
C LYS A 320 -17.56 -7.11 -15.81
N GLY A 321 -18.64 -7.21 -15.03
CA GLY A 321 -19.97 -7.62 -15.53
C GLY A 321 -20.19 -9.14 -15.54
N ASP A 322 -19.19 -9.93 -15.14
CA ASP A 322 -19.30 -11.38 -14.97
C ASP A 322 -19.56 -11.73 -13.50
N VAL A 323 -19.94 -12.99 -13.26
CA VAL A 323 -20.13 -13.58 -11.93
C VAL A 323 -19.14 -14.72 -11.68
N THR A 324 -18.53 -15.25 -12.75
CA THR A 324 -17.61 -16.38 -12.71
C THR A 324 -16.15 -15.92 -12.59
N ARG A 325 -15.34 -16.72 -11.89
CA ARG A 325 -13.89 -16.50 -11.80
C ARG A 325 -13.21 -17.19 -12.97
N LEU A 326 -12.48 -16.42 -13.76
CA LEU A 326 -11.80 -16.88 -14.97
C LEU A 326 -10.34 -16.45 -14.93
N PHE A 327 -9.48 -17.20 -15.64
CA PHE A 327 -8.09 -16.80 -15.84
C PHE A 327 -8.03 -15.69 -16.87
N GLY A 328 -7.30 -14.62 -16.54
CA GLY A 328 -6.88 -13.63 -17.52
C GLY A 328 -5.41 -13.30 -17.37
N GLN A 329 -4.77 -12.88 -18.46
CA GLN A 329 -3.37 -12.48 -18.45
C GLN A 329 -3.20 -11.23 -17.58
N THR A 330 -2.49 -11.36 -16.46
CA THR A 330 -2.27 -10.26 -15.52
C THR A 330 -0.86 -9.70 -15.59
N LYS A 331 0.13 -10.51 -15.99
CA LYS A 331 1.56 -10.13 -16.01
C LYS A 331 2.29 -10.69 -17.24
N VAL A 332 3.35 -9.99 -17.62
CA VAL A 332 4.34 -10.44 -18.60
C VAL A 332 5.72 -10.22 -17.99
N PHE A 333 6.58 -11.23 -18.07
CA PHE A 333 7.94 -11.15 -17.54
C PHE A 333 8.97 -11.07 -18.68
N PRO A 334 10.23 -10.67 -18.39
CA PRO A 334 11.28 -10.70 -19.39
C PRO A 334 11.46 -12.11 -20.00
N VAL A 335 11.70 -12.16 -21.30
CA VAL A 335 11.86 -13.42 -22.06
C VAL A 335 13.08 -14.19 -21.55
N LEU A 336 12.96 -15.52 -21.46
CA LEU A 336 14.06 -16.42 -21.13
C LEU A 336 14.91 -16.76 -22.37
N PRO A 337 16.17 -17.16 -22.23
CA PRO A 337 17.01 -17.56 -23.37
C PRO A 337 16.48 -18.74 -24.20
N GLY A 338 15.61 -19.58 -23.62
CA GLY A 338 15.03 -20.74 -24.28
C GLY A 338 13.86 -21.36 -23.50
N ALA A 339 13.44 -22.55 -23.93
CA ALA A 339 12.34 -23.30 -23.33
C ALA A 339 12.63 -23.64 -21.86
N THR A 340 11.66 -23.40 -20.99
CA THR A 340 11.85 -23.65 -19.55
C THR A 340 12.08 -25.14 -19.27
N THR A 341 13.17 -25.47 -18.58
CA THR A 341 13.48 -26.86 -18.19
C THR A 341 13.20 -27.14 -16.71
N PHE A 342 13.19 -26.12 -15.86
CA PHE A 342 12.88 -26.26 -14.43
C PHE A 342 12.08 -25.07 -13.91
N TYR A 343 11.32 -25.33 -12.83
CA TYR A 343 10.53 -24.33 -12.14
C TYR A 343 10.43 -24.68 -10.65
N ALA A 344 10.52 -23.68 -9.78
CA ALA A 344 10.23 -23.82 -8.35
C ALA A 344 9.50 -22.58 -7.81
N SER A 345 8.43 -22.78 -7.04
CA SER A 345 7.72 -21.71 -6.35
C SER A 345 8.13 -21.62 -4.89
N SER A 346 8.21 -20.40 -4.35
CA SER A 346 8.40 -20.18 -2.91
C SER A 346 7.14 -20.58 -2.15
N MET A 347 7.33 -21.16 -0.95
CA MET A 347 6.23 -21.50 -0.04
C MET A 347 5.89 -20.36 0.93
N ARG A 348 6.67 -19.28 0.91
CA ARG A 348 6.59 -18.18 1.89
C ARG A 348 6.13 -16.86 1.30
N ASN A 349 6.33 -16.65 0.01
CA ASN A 349 5.96 -15.43 -0.69
C ASN A 349 5.70 -15.74 -2.18
N LYS A 350 5.29 -14.73 -2.96
CA LYS A 350 4.96 -14.86 -4.38
C LYS A 350 6.19 -14.91 -5.30
N ALA A 351 7.35 -15.33 -4.79
CA ALA A 351 8.56 -15.50 -5.58
C ALA A 351 8.58 -16.88 -6.28
N PHE A 352 9.21 -16.94 -7.44
CA PHE A 352 9.42 -18.18 -8.17
C PHE A 352 10.76 -18.15 -8.91
N LEU A 353 11.34 -19.32 -9.09
CA LEU A 353 12.57 -19.57 -9.80
C LEU A 353 12.24 -20.31 -11.09
N ILE A 354 12.76 -19.81 -12.20
CA ILE A 354 12.54 -20.36 -13.53
C ILE A 354 13.81 -20.26 -14.36
N GLY A 355 14.02 -21.18 -15.29
CA GLY A 355 15.18 -21.12 -16.16
C GLY A 355 15.25 -22.24 -17.19
N GLU A 356 16.34 -22.22 -17.94
CA GLU A 356 16.65 -23.14 -19.03
C GLU A 356 18.12 -23.53 -18.94
N GLY A 357 18.40 -24.82 -19.01
CA GLY A 357 19.76 -25.35 -19.04
C GLY A 357 20.62 -24.82 -17.90
N LYS A 358 21.51 -23.87 -18.21
CA LYS A 358 22.43 -23.23 -17.23
C LYS A 358 21.91 -21.90 -16.69
N PHE A 359 20.92 -21.30 -17.32
CA PHE A 359 20.39 -20.00 -16.95
C PHE A 359 19.31 -20.14 -15.89
N ALA A 360 19.43 -19.41 -14.78
CA ALA A 360 18.45 -19.37 -13.71
C ALA A 360 18.02 -17.93 -13.43
N SER A 361 16.72 -17.72 -13.22
CA SER A 361 16.12 -16.42 -12.92
C SER A 361 15.13 -16.54 -11.77
N LEU A 362 15.42 -15.83 -10.67
CA LEU A 362 14.52 -15.65 -9.53
C LEU A 362 13.69 -14.38 -9.76
N ARG A 363 12.36 -14.52 -9.73
CA ARG A 363 11.41 -13.45 -10.05
C ARG A 363 10.35 -13.33 -8.96
N TYR A 364 9.75 -12.14 -8.85
CA TYR A 364 8.64 -11.88 -7.95
C TYR A 364 7.36 -11.56 -8.72
N ALA A 365 6.31 -12.35 -8.50
CA ALA A 365 5.13 -12.34 -9.34
C ALA A 365 4.34 -11.01 -9.27
N THR A 366 4.08 -10.50 -8.06
CA THR A 366 3.28 -9.28 -7.84
C THR A 366 3.86 -8.05 -8.54
N THR A 367 5.18 -7.85 -8.42
CA THR A 367 5.87 -6.64 -8.88
C THR A 367 6.52 -6.81 -10.25
N GLU A 368 6.48 -8.00 -10.84
CA GLU A 368 7.15 -8.35 -12.11
C GLU A 368 8.66 -8.10 -12.08
N ALA A 369 9.24 -8.06 -10.88
CA ALA A 369 10.65 -7.76 -10.70
C ALA A 369 11.47 -9.05 -10.88
N THR A 370 12.50 -8.98 -11.73
CA THR A 370 13.61 -9.93 -11.68
C THR A 370 14.44 -9.61 -10.44
N ARG A 371 14.50 -10.55 -9.50
CA ARG A 371 15.22 -10.41 -8.23
C ARG A 371 16.69 -10.78 -8.38
N TRP A 372 16.96 -11.83 -9.15
CA TRP A 372 18.31 -12.30 -9.47
C TRP A 372 18.27 -13.12 -10.78
N GLU A 373 19.32 -13.04 -11.58
CA GLU A 373 19.50 -13.90 -12.74
C GLU A 373 20.98 -14.17 -12.97
N GLN A 374 21.32 -15.39 -13.35
CA GLN A 374 22.70 -15.78 -13.62
C GLN A 374 22.77 -17.03 -14.50
N THR A 375 23.76 -17.09 -15.37
CA THR A 375 24.18 -18.33 -16.03
C THR A 375 25.18 -19.06 -15.13
N LEU A 376 24.80 -20.24 -14.66
CA LEU A 376 25.59 -21.08 -13.76
C LEU A 376 26.61 -21.92 -14.56
N PRO A 377 27.68 -22.44 -13.92
CA PRO A 377 28.71 -23.21 -14.62
C PRO A 377 28.24 -24.63 -15.02
N PHE A 378 27.17 -25.14 -14.41
CA PHE A 378 26.59 -26.47 -14.62
C PHE A 378 25.19 -26.38 -15.23
N THR A 379 24.74 -27.48 -15.82
CA THR A 379 23.38 -27.62 -16.39
C THR A 379 22.43 -28.13 -15.31
N ILE A 380 21.37 -27.39 -15.05
CA ILE A 380 20.36 -27.70 -14.03
C ILE A 380 19.40 -28.76 -14.57
N SER A 381 19.24 -29.86 -13.84
CA SER A 381 18.19 -30.85 -14.05
C SER A 381 16.94 -30.52 -13.24
N GLN A 382 17.11 -30.16 -11.96
CA GLN A 382 16.02 -29.77 -11.06
C GLN A 382 16.42 -28.60 -10.17
N ALA A 383 15.45 -27.79 -9.76
CA ALA A 383 15.67 -26.68 -8.85
C ALA A 383 14.58 -26.65 -7.76
N LEU A 384 14.96 -26.17 -6.57
CA LEU A 384 14.04 -25.93 -5.46
C LEU A 384 14.36 -24.63 -4.74
N ILE A 385 13.31 -24.03 -4.17
CA ILE A 385 13.41 -22.95 -3.19
C ILE A 385 13.14 -23.57 -1.81
N GLY A 386 14.05 -23.37 -0.86
CA GLY A 386 13.86 -23.83 0.50
C GLY A 386 12.63 -23.21 1.16
N GLY A 387 11.95 -23.95 2.04
CA GLY A 387 10.66 -23.53 2.62
C GLY A 387 10.68 -22.15 3.29
N LYS A 388 11.82 -21.76 3.87
CA LYS A 388 12.02 -20.46 4.53
C LYS A 388 12.39 -19.29 3.61
N TYR A 389 12.51 -19.53 2.31
CA TYR A 389 12.96 -18.54 1.31
C TYR A 389 14.36 -17.99 1.61
N ASN A 390 15.29 -18.85 2.03
CA ASN A 390 16.66 -18.50 2.40
C ASN A 390 17.74 -19.34 1.70
N ARG A 391 17.35 -20.35 0.92
CA ARG A 391 18.24 -21.25 0.18
C ARG A 391 17.65 -21.57 -1.19
N LEU A 392 18.52 -21.70 -2.18
CA LEU A 392 18.21 -22.29 -3.48
C LEU A 392 19.01 -23.58 -3.62
N LEU A 393 18.36 -24.63 -4.11
CA LEU A 393 19.00 -25.92 -4.37
C LEU A 393 18.90 -26.21 -5.87
N PHE A 394 20.03 -26.58 -6.48
CA PHE A 394 20.10 -26.97 -7.88
C PHE A 394 20.73 -28.35 -7.97
N LEU A 395 20.00 -29.30 -8.53
CA LEU A 395 20.57 -30.58 -8.93
C LEU A 395 21.07 -30.43 -10.36
N ASP A 396 22.32 -30.81 -10.61
CA ASP A 396 22.87 -30.80 -11.96
C ASP A 396 22.70 -32.16 -12.67
N THR A 397 22.98 -32.18 -13.98
CA THR A 397 22.94 -33.41 -14.79
C THR A 397 24.09 -34.38 -14.50
N ALA A 398 25.08 -33.97 -13.69
CA ALA A 398 26.20 -34.79 -13.25
C ALA A 398 25.98 -35.34 -11.83
N ASN A 399 24.74 -35.33 -11.33
CA ASN A 399 24.35 -35.78 -10.00
C ASN A 399 25.09 -35.07 -8.86
N THR A 400 25.33 -33.77 -8.99
CA THR A 400 25.84 -32.92 -7.91
C THR A 400 24.76 -31.94 -7.48
N LEU A 401 24.51 -31.90 -6.17
CA LEU A 401 23.59 -30.96 -5.55
C LEU A 401 24.36 -29.69 -5.14
N HIS A 402 23.99 -28.57 -5.73
CA HIS A 402 24.53 -27.25 -5.44
C HIS A 402 23.57 -26.47 -4.55
N THR A 403 24.04 -26.04 -3.37
CA THR A 403 23.25 -25.25 -2.42
C THR A 403 23.75 -23.81 -2.39
N TYR A 404 22.84 -22.87 -2.57
CA TYR A 404 23.10 -21.44 -2.51
C TYR A 404 22.30 -20.80 -1.37
N ARG A 405 22.89 -19.80 -0.71
CA ARG A 405 22.19 -18.91 0.20
C ARG A 405 21.42 -17.88 -0.61
N LEU A 406 20.16 -17.69 -0.28
CA LEU A 406 19.31 -16.63 -0.81
C LEU A 406 19.09 -15.58 0.28
N ASN A 407 19.49 -14.34 0.02
CA ASN A 407 19.17 -13.19 0.84
C ASN A 407 18.37 -12.18 0.01
N ASP A 408 17.06 -12.20 0.20
CA ASP A 408 16.12 -11.31 -0.48
C ASP A 408 15.04 -10.87 0.52
N PRO A 409 15.34 -9.86 1.37
CA PRO A 409 14.51 -9.53 2.51
C PRO A 409 13.24 -8.74 2.16
N HIS A 410 13.22 -8.07 1.00
CA HIS A 410 12.13 -7.17 0.59
C HIS A 410 11.67 -7.36 -0.87
N PRO A 411 11.30 -8.59 -1.29
CA PRO A 411 10.94 -8.87 -2.68
C PRO A 411 9.64 -8.19 -3.14
N GLU A 412 8.69 -7.95 -2.23
CA GLU A 412 7.44 -7.24 -2.47
C GLU A 412 7.61 -5.72 -2.62
N ALA A 413 8.80 -5.19 -2.31
CA ALA A 413 9.08 -3.77 -2.42
C ALA A 413 9.71 -3.39 -3.78
N GLY A 414 9.70 -2.09 -4.05
CA GLY A 414 10.34 -1.50 -5.22
C GLY A 414 9.55 -0.33 -5.80
N LEU A 415 10.18 0.44 -6.69
CA LEU A 415 9.55 1.63 -7.28
C LEU A 415 8.21 1.34 -7.94
N ARG A 416 8.10 0.18 -8.62
CA ARG A 416 6.85 -0.27 -9.24
C ARG A 416 5.78 -0.57 -8.20
N ALA A 417 6.15 -1.19 -7.08
CA ALA A 417 5.20 -1.52 -6.02
C ALA A 417 4.62 -0.29 -5.32
N LEU A 418 5.47 0.71 -5.14
CA LEU A 418 5.17 1.88 -4.34
C LEU A 418 4.40 2.96 -5.12
N PHE A 419 4.73 3.15 -6.42
CA PHE A 419 4.24 4.30 -7.20
C PHE A 419 3.55 3.96 -8.52
N ARG A 420 3.51 2.69 -8.95
CA ARG A 420 2.76 2.26 -10.15
C ARG A 420 1.54 1.43 -9.74
N LYS A 421 0.58 1.33 -10.67
CA LYS A 421 -0.56 0.43 -10.50
C LYS A 421 -0.06 -1.01 -10.58
N ILE A 422 -0.50 -1.83 -9.65
CA ILE A 422 -0.23 -3.27 -9.66
C ILE A 422 -1.55 -3.99 -9.90
N TRP A 423 -1.50 -5.01 -10.76
CA TRP A 423 -2.55 -6.00 -10.84
C TRP A 423 -2.37 -7.00 -9.69
N TYR A 424 -3.18 -6.87 -8.64
CA TYR A 424 -3.19 -7.78 -7.50
C TYR A 424 -4.11 -8.98 -7.78
N GLU A 425 -3.88 -10.11 -7.11
CA GLU A 425 -4.72 -11.30 -7.26
C GLU A 425 -6.20 -10.99 -6.98
N GLY A 426 -7.11 -11.60 -7.77
CA GLY A 426 -8.55 -11.37 -7.69
C GLY A 426 -9.04 -10.00 -8.22
N SER A 427 -8.15 -9.06 -8.52
CA SER A 427 -8.54 -7.78 -9.12
C SER A 427 -8.77 -7.93 -10.62
N SER A 428 -9.78 -7.25 -11.17
CA SER A 428 -10.04 -7.24 -12.62
C SER A 428 -9.22 -6.20 -13.40
N GLU A 429 -8.51 -5.32 -12.71
CA GLU A 429 -7.67 -4.30 -13.31
C GLU A 429 -6.53 -3.88 -12.36
N PRO A 430 -5.43 -3.29 -12.88
CA PRO A 430 -4.37 -2.72 -12.06
C PRO A 430 -4.85 -1.56 -11.19
N LYS A 431 -4.52 -1.56 -9.90
CA LYS A 431 -4.95 -0.54 -8.93
C LYS A 431 -3.78 -0.03 -8.07
N TYR A 432 -3.96 1.14 -7.48
CA TYR A 432 -3.15 1.60 -6.35
C TYR A 432 -3.87 1.19 -5.07
N VAL A 433 -3.26 0.32 -4.27
CA VAL A 433 -3.87 -0.16 -3.03
C VAL A 433 -2.84 -0.13 -1.92
N TRP A 434 -3.25 0.40 -0.78
CA TRP A 434 -2.54 0.26 0.49
C TRP A 434 -3.32 -0.71 1.38
N GLN A 435 -2.71 -1.85 1.68
CA GLN A 435 -3.22 -2.88 2.57
C GLN A 435 -2.01 -3.67 3.09
N SER A 436 -1.64 -3.42 4.34
CA SER A 436 -0.43 -3.96 4.96
C SER A 436 -0.63 -5.33 5.62
N THR A 437 -1.86 -5.73 5.89
CA THR A 437 -2.20 -7.01 6.54
C THR A 437 -3.27 -7.78 5.77
N GLY A 438 -3.19 -9.12 5.88
CA GLY A 438 -4.15 -10.07 5.35
C GLY A 438 -4.56 -11.10 6.39
N GLY A 439 -5.63 -11.83 6.11
CA GLY A 439 -6.15 -12.87 6.99
C GLY A 439 -5.52 -14.26 6.80
N THR A 440 -4.58 -14.41 5.86
CA THR A 440 -4.00 -15.68 5.44
C THR A 440 -2.49 -15.56 5.20
N ASP A 441 -1.75 -16.67 5.31
CA ASP A 441 -0.30 -16.69 5.11
C ASP A 441 0.14 -16.50 3.65
N ASP A 442 -0.75 -16.76 2.69
CA ASP A 442 -0.53 -16.54 1.26
C ASP A 442 -0.89 -15.11 0.80
N PHE A 443 -1.12 -14.21 1.76
CA PHE A 443 -1.47 -12.82 1.52
C PHE A 443 -0.44 -12.10 0.64
N GLU A 444 -0.95 -11.33 -0.31
CA GLU A 444 -0.16 -10.45 -1.18
C GLU A 444 -0.12 -9.03 -0.59
N PRO A 445 1.04 -8.56 -0.09
CA PRO A 445 1.16 -7.23 0.49
C PRO A 445 0.91 -6.12 -0.54
N LYS A 446 0.06 -5.15 -0.20
CA LYS A 446 -0.27 -4.01 -1.08
C LYS A 446 0.29 -2.73 -0.48
N LEU A 447 1.45 -2.30 -0.99
CA LEU A 447 2.25 -1.25 -0.35
C LEU A 447 2.26 0.08 -1.13
N SER A 448 1.23 0.36 -1.95
CA SER A 448 1.23 1.56 -2.77
C SER A 448 1.12 2.84 -1.92
N LEU A 449 2.10 3.74 -2.04
CA LEU A 449 2.10 5.03 -1.32
C LEU A 449 1.20 6.08 -1.98
N VAL A 450 0.74 5.85 -3.20
CA VAL A 450 -0.06 6.82 -3.97
C VAL A 450 -1.37 7.19 -3.27
N PRO A 451 -2.18 6.24 -2.75
CA PRO A 451 -3.41 6.60 -2.06
C PRO A 451 -3.21 7.44 -0.81
N VAL A 452 -2.13 7.18 -0.06
CA VAL A 452 -1.83 7.93 1.17
C VAL A 452 -1.24 9.31 0.90
N VAL A 453 -0.48 9.46 -0.19
CA VAL A 453 -0.06 10.78 -0.71
C VAL A 453 -1.28 11.60 -1.15
N ILE A 454 -2.18 11.00 -1.94
CA ILE A 454 -3.40 11.66 -2.41
C ILE A 454 -4.29 12.04 -1.22
N GLY A 455 -4.47 11.16 -0.23
CA GLY A 455 -5.20 11.49 0.98
C GLY A 455 -4.62 12.70 1.74
N THR A 456 -3.29 12.82 1.78
CA THR A 456 -2.61 13.98 2.41
C THR A 456 -2.91 15.28 1.65
N LEU A 457 -2.84 15.25 0.32
CA LEU A 457 -3.18 16.39 -0.52
C LEU A 457 -4.67 16.73 -0.43
N LYS A 458 -5.56 15.73 -0.48
CA LYS A 458 -7.02 15.87 -0.38
C LYS A 458 -7.41 16.58 0.91
N GLY A 459 -6.92 16.11 2.06
CA GLY A 459 -7.19 16.74 3.35
C GLY A 459 -6.67 18.17 3.43
N THR A 460 -5.46 18.41 2.93
CA THR A 460 -4.84 19.74 2.88
C THR A 460 -5.67 20.71 2.02
N VAL A 461 -6.12 20.28 0.83
CA VAL A 461 -6.92 21.11 -0.08
C VAL A 461 -8.24 21.51 0.58
N TYR A 462 -8.97 20.56 1.17
CA TYR A 462 -10.22 20.89 1.85
C TYR A 462 -10.00 21.78 3.08
N ALA A 463 -8.93 21.56 3.85
CA ALA A 463 -8.61 22.42 4.98
C ALA A 463 -8.34 23.87 4.56
N MET A 464 -7.55 24.06 3.50
CA MET A 464 -7.20 25.38 2.99
C MET A 464 -8.39 26.10 2.33
N LEU A 465 -9.30 25.34 1.71
CA LEU A 465 -10.55 25.89 1.16
C LEU A 465 -11.39 26.61 2.23
N PHE A 466 -11.42 26.08 3.45
CA PHE A 466 -12.10 26.73 4.58
C PHE A 466 -11.21 27.78 5.28
N ALA A 467 -9.94 27.43 5.56
CA ALA A 467 -9.08 28.27 6.38
C ALA A 467 -8.69 29.59 5.72
N VAL A 468 -8.30 29.56 4.43
CA VAL A 468 -7.71 30.71 3.76
C VAL A 468 -8.70 31.87 3.63
N PRO A 469 -9.93 31.68 3.10
CA PRO A 469 -10.87 32.79 2.97
C PRO A 469 -11.23 33.39 4.33
N ILE A 470 -11.51 32.54 5.32
CA ILE A 470 -11.93 32.98 6.65
C ILE A 470 -10.80 33.74 7.36
N ALA A 471 -9.59 33.17 7.39
CA ALA A 471 -8.46 33.76 8.09
C ALA A 471 -8.00 35.09 7.45
N LEU A 472 -7.89 35.14 6.12
CA LEU A 472 -7.46 36.35 5.41
C LEU A 472 -8.50 37.47 5.55
N LEU A 473 -9.79 37.18 5.33
CA LEU A 473 -10.84 38.19 5.46
C LEU A 473 -10.98 38.69 6.90
N ALA A 474 -10.88 37.80 7.89
CA ALA A 474 -10.88 38.18 9.30
C ALA A 474 -9.67 39.06 9.66
N ALA A 475 -8.47 38.75 9.15
CA ALA A 475 -7.27 39.54 9.41
C ALA A 475 -7.31 40.92 8.72
N ILE A 476 -7.83 40.99 7.49
CA ILE A 476 -8.07 42.26 6.79
C ILE A 476 -9.08 43.12 7.56
N TYR A 477 -10.19 42.52 8.00
CA TYR A 477 -11.21 43.22 8.79
C TYR A 477 -10.64 43.75 10.11
N THR A 478 -9.90 42.89 10.84
CA THR A 478 -9.32 43.22 12.14
C THR A 478 -8.26 44.32 12.05
N SER A 479 -7.37 44.24 11.07
CA SER A 479 -6.27 45.21 10.89
C SER A 479 -6.72 46.55 10.29
N GLN A 480 -7.76 46.56 9.44
CA GLN A 480 -8.13 47.78 8.69
C GLN A 480 -9.44 48.43 9.11
N PHE A 481 -10.40 47.67 9.63
CA PHE A 481 -11.77 48.15 9.87
C PHE A 481 -12.15 48.18 11.35
N LEU A 482 -11.70 47.20 12.14
CA LEU A 482 -12.04 47.05 13.55
C LEU A 482 -11.44 48.17 14.44
N HIS A 483 -12.17 48.54 15.50
CA HIS A 483 -11.72 49.53 16.48
C HIS A 483 -10.51 49.03 17.30
N PRO A 484 -9.53 49.88 17.64
CA PRO A 484 -8.30 49.48 18.35
C PRO A 484 -8.52 48.67 19.64
N ASN A 485 -9.47 49.06 20.48
CA ASN A 485 -9.77 48.34 21.72
C ASN A 485 -10.21 46.89 21.48
N LEU A 486 -10.96 46.61 20.42
CA LEU A 486 -11.43 45.26 20.10
C LEU A 486 -10.31 44.43 19.48
N ARG A 487 -9.46 45.04 18.65
CA ARG A 487 -8.26 44.39 18.11
C ARG A 487 -7.36 43.84 19.21
N ALA A 488 -7.19 44.61 20.29
CA ALA A 488 -6.39 44.21 21.45
C ALA A 488 -6.87 42.91 22.11
N TRP A 489 -8.14 42.53 21.93
CA TRP A 489 -8.70 41.26 22.40
C TRP A 489 -8.68 40.15 21.35
N VAL A 490 -8.99 40.46 20.09
CA VAL A 490 -9.08 39.46 19.01
C VAL A 490 -7.75 38.74 18.84
N LYS A 491 -6.62 39.47 18.80
CA LYS A 491 -5.31 38.87 18.54
C LYS A 491 -4.91 37.83 19.62
N PRO A 492 -4.93 38.15 20.93
CA PRO A 492 -4.67 37.16 21.98
C PRO A 492 -5.59 35.94 21.93
N ILE A 493 -6.88 36.12 21.63
CA ILE A 493 -7.84 35.01 21.52
C ILE A 493 -7.44 34.06 20.38
N MET A 494 -7.05 34.61 19.23
CA MET A 494 -6.60 33.79 18.10
C MET A 494 -5.30 33.06 18.43
N GLU A 495 -4.35 33.70 19.11
CA GLU A 495 -3.11 33.05 19.58
C GLU A 495 -3.38 31.91 20.58
N ILE A 496 -4.30 32.11 21.52
CA ILE A 496 -4.74 31.05 22.44
C ILE A 496 -5.41 29.92 21.67
N MET A 497 -6.24 30.23 20.68
CA MET A 497 -6.91 29.23 19.83
C MET A 497 -5.89 28.36 19.06
N ALA A 498 -4.72 28.90 18.69
CA ALA A 498 -3.65 28.15 18.03
C ALA A 498 -3.01 27.07 18.93
N SER A 499 -3.14 27.22 20.26
CA SER A 499 -2.59 26.30 21.27
C SER A 499 -3.52 25.14 21.63
N LEU A 500 -4.73 25.09 21.06
CA LEU A 500 -5.66 23.98 21.28
C LEU A 500 -5.03 22.65 20.83
N PRO A 501 -5.04 21.61 21.69
CA PRO A 501 -4.53 20.29 21.32
C PRO A 501 -5.29 19.69 20.13
N SER A 502 -4.56 19.30 19.08
CA SER A 502 -5.15 18.74 17.86
C SER A 502 -5.89 17.41 18.10
N VAL A 503 -5.47 16.63 19.11
CA VAL A 503 -6.17 15.41 19.54
C VAL A 503 -7.60 15.72 20.02
N ILE A 504 -7.78 16.80 20.77
CA ILE A 504 -9.11 17.22 21.26
C ILE A 504 -10.00 17.62 20.07
N LEU A 505 -9.45 18.36 19.11
CA LEU A 505 -10.15 18.73 17.89
C LEU A 505 -10.53 17.51 17.04
N GLY A 506 -9.61 16.55 16.90
CA GLY A 506 -9.88 15.28 16.20
C GLY A 506 -10.98 14.46 16.86
N PHE A 507 -10.97 14.39 18.19
CA PHE A 507 -12.01 13.72 18.97
C PHE A 507 -13.37 14.40 18.83
N LEU A 508 -13.43 15.73 18.92
CA LEU A 508 -14.64 16.51 18.68
C LEU A 508 -15.16 16.34 17.25
N ALA A 509 -14.26 16.28 16.27
CA ALA A 509 -14.64 16.01 14.89
C ALA A 509 -15.29 14.63 14.73
N ALA A 510 -14.73 13.60 15.35
CA ALA A 510 -15.23 12.23 15.23
C ALA A 510 -16.53 11.97 15.99
N LEU A 511 -16.66 12.49 17.22
CA LEU A 511 -17.80 12.17 18.10
C LEU A 511 -18.95 13.16 18.03
N TRP A 512 -18.69 14.41 17.63
CA TRP A 512 -19.72 15.44 17.61
C TRP A 512 -19.97 15.97 16.20
N LEU A 513 -18.94 16.42 15.48
CA LEU A 513 -19.13 17.04 14.17
C LEU A 513 -19.55 16.04 13.10
N ALA A 514 -18.93 14.86 13.02
CA ALA A 514 -19.24 13.85 12.01
C ALA A 514 -20.70 13.36 12.11
N PRO A 515 -21.24 12.95 13.28
CA PRO A 515 -22.65 12.60 13.40
C PRO A 515 -23.60 13.77 13.13
N LEU A 516 -23.21 14.99 13.51
CA LEU A 516 -23.99 16.20 13.28
C LEU A 516 -24.10 16.51 11.78
N LEU A 517 -22.98 16.48 11.05
CA LEU A 517 -22.95 16.72 9.61
C LEU A 517 -23.61 15.60 8.82
N GLU A 518 -23.47 14.35 9.25
CA GLU A 518 -24.15 13.21 8.63
C GLU A 518 -25.67 13.42 8.57
N THR A 519 -26.27 13.85 9.67
CA THR A 519 -27.74 13.97 9.79
C THR A 519 -28.30 15.32 9.31
N ARG A 520 -27.46 16.34 9.16
CA ARG A 520 -27.88 17.73 8.85
C ARG A 520 -27.01 18.36 7.76
N LEU A 521 -26.56 17.57 6.79
CA LEU A 521 -25.65 18.06 5.76
C LEU A 521 -26.24 19.21 4.91
N PRO A 522 -27.51 19.16 4.44
CA PRO A 522 -28.09 20.27 3.69
C PRO A 522 -28.15 21.56 4.52
N SER A 523 -28.44 21.45 5.83
CA SER A 523 -28.41 22.58 6.77
C SER A 523 -27.05 23.27 6.80
N PHE A 524 -25.96 22.48 6.83
CA PHE A 524 -24.59 23.01 6.85
C PHE A 524 -24.26 23.84 5.59
N PHE A 525 -24.59 23.33 4.39
CA PHE A 525 -24.38 24.07 3.15
C PHE A 525 -25.24 25.33 3.06
N LEU A 526 -26.48 25.28 3.55
CA LEU A 526 -27.34 26.47 3.61
C LEU A 526 -26.72 27.57 4.49
N ILE A 527 -26.12 27.22 5.63
CA ILE A 527 -25.42 28.20 6.47
C ILE A 527 -24.27 28.86 5.70
N LEU A 528 -23.47 28.07 4.98
CA LEU A 528 -22.33 28.57 4.20
C LEU A 528 -22.74 29.57 3.10
N ILE A 529 -23.97 29.47 2.60
CA ILE A 529 -24.51 30.39 1.58
C ILE A 529 -25.27 31.56 2.22
N PHE A 530 -26.17 31.29 3.16
CA PHE A 530 -27.09 32.28 3.70
C PHE A 530 -26.39 33.30 4.58
N VAL A 531 -25.34 32.91 5.31
CA VAL A 531 -24.59 33.84 6.15
C VAL A 531 -23.87 34.91 5.33
N PRO A 532 -23.06 34.57 4.29
CA PRO A 532 -22.47 35.57 3.41
C PRO A 532 -23.52 36.47 2.74
N VAL A 533 -24.60 35.90 2.22
CA VAL A 533 -25.68 36.68 1.59
C VAL A 533 -26.32 37.64 2.60
N ALA A 534 -26.63 37.18 3.81
CA ALA A 534 -27.16 38.02 4.87
C ALA A 534 -26.19 39.12 5.29
N SER A 535 -24.88 38.87 5.28
CA SER A 535 -23.87 39.89 5.58
C SER A 535 -23.84 40.99 4.52
N LEU A 536 -23.98 40.63 3.24
CA LEU A 536 -24.07 41.59 2.14
C LEU A 536 -25.35 42.42 2.23
N LEU A 537 -26.50 41.76 2.45
CA LEU A 537 -27.78 42.42 2.64
C LEU A 537 -27.77 43.34 3.87
N PHE A 538 -27.21 42.88 4.98
CA PHE A 538 -27.03 43.69 6.18
C PHE A 538 -26.16 44.91 5.89
N GLY A 539 -25.05 44.76 5.17
CA GLY A 539 -24.19 45.88 4.77
C GLY A 539 -24.94 46.92 3.92
N GLN A 540 -25.77 46.45 2.98
CA GLN A 540 -26.58 47.33 2.14
C GLN A 540 -27.66 48.06 2.96
N LEU A 541 -28.38 47.35 3.83
CA LEU A 541 -29.36 47.94 4.74
C LEU A 541 -28.71 48.94 5.70
N TRP A 542 -27.57 48.58 6.27
CA TRP A 542 -26.82 49.42 7.20
C TRP A 542 -26.31 50.71 6.55
N SER A 543 -25.89 50.64 5.28
CA SER A 543 -25.44 51.83 4.54
C SER A 543 -26.60 52.76 4.14
N GLY A 544 -27.82 52.25 4.01
CA GLY A 544 -29.04 53.03 3.76
C GLY A 544 -29.73 53.60 5.01
N LEU A 545 -29.32 53.22 6.23
CA LEU A 545 -29.94 53.71 7.47
C LEU A 545 -29.64 55.20 7.72
N PRO A 546 -30.62 55.98 8.24
CA PRO A 546 -30.38 57.37 8.63
C PRO A 546 -29.23 57.52 9.64
N LEU A 547 -28.45 58.60 9.51
CA LEU A 547 -27.28 58.89 10.34
C LEU A 547 -27.56 58.83 11.86
N GLN A 548 -28.79 59.14 12.29
CA GLN A 548 -29.21 59.08 13.69
C GLN A 548 -29.06 57.68 14.31
N TYR A 549 -29.33 56.63 13.55
CA TYR A 549 -29.22 55.24 14.02
C TYR A 549 -27.79 54.72 13.91
N ARG A 550 -27.09 55.08 12.83
CA ARG A 550 -25.70 54.65 12.60
C ARG A 550 -24.73 55.23 13.64
N ASN A 551 -24.94 56.48 14.05
CA ASN A 551 -24.08 57.16 15.02
C ASN A 551 -24.22 56.63 16.46
N ARG A 552 -25.23 55.80 16.76
CA ARG A 552 -25.33 55.13 18.08
C ARG A 552 -24.24 54.09 18.29
N ILE A 553 -23.68 53.54 17.21
CA ILE A 553 -22.60 52.55 17.26
C ILE A 553 -21.31 53.24 16.85
N LYS A 554 -20.26 53.09 17.66
CA LYS A 554 -18.94 53.64 17.34
C LYS A 554 -18.41 52.99 16.05
N PRO A 555 -17.78 53.76 15.15
CA PRO A 555 -17.15 53.19 13.96
C PRO A 555 -16.16 52.07 14.32
N GLY A 556 -16.26 50.92 13.65
CA GLY A 556 -15.49 49.71 13.94
C GLY A 556 -16.16 48.71 14.89
N TYR A 557 -17.38 48.99 15.39
CA TYR A 557 -18.20 48.06 16.19
C TYR A 557 -19.36 47.44 15.38
N GLU A 558 -19.42 47.65 14.07
CA GLU A 558 -20.54 47.25 13.21
C GLU A 558 -20.76 45.72 13.21
N PHE A 559 -19.72 44.90 13.41
CA PHE A 559 -19.87 43.45 13.51
C PHE A 559 -20.75 43.01 14.70
N MET A 560 -20.80 43.79 15.78
CA MET A 560 -21.65 43.47 16.94
C MET A 560 -23.13 43.64 16.61
N ALA A 561 -23.47 44.61 15.75
CA ALA A 561 -24.83 44.76 15.25
C ALA A 561 -25.21 43.63 14.27
N PHE A 562 -24.23 43.06 13.57
CA PHE A 562 -24.44 41.92 12.69
C PHE A 562 -24.57 40.59 13.45
N MET A 563 -23.95 40.43 14.63
CA MET A 563 -23.96 39.16 15.37
C MET A 563 -25.37 38.57 15.61
N PRO A 564 -26.38 39.32 16.08
CA PRO A 564 -27.74 38.79 16.21
C PRO A 564 -28.31 38.30 14.88
N VAL A 565 -28.07 39.05 13.79
CA VAL A 565 -28.50 38.68 12.43
C VAL A 565 -27.82 37.39 11.99
N PHE A 566 -26.51 37.24 12.24
CA PHE A 566 -25.76 36.02 11.97
C PHE A 566 -26.38 34.81 12.66
N PHE A 567 -26.64 34.88 13.97
CA PHE A 567 -27.21 33.74 14.72
C PHE A 567 -28.62 33.40 14.27
N ILE A 568 -29.46 34.41 14.00
CA ILE A 568 -30.82 34.20 13.48
C ILE A 568 -30.77 33.53 12.11
N VAL A 569 -29.95 34.04 11.18
CA VAL A 569 -29.84 33.51 9.82
C VAL A 569 -29.26 32.09 9.84
N ALA A 570 -28.25 31.83 10.67
CA ALA A 570 -27.69 30.49 10.83
C ALA A 570 -28.73 29.51 11.39
N TYR A 571 -29.52 29.92 12.39
CA TYR A 571 -30.61 29.11 12.94
C TYR A 571 -31.71 28.85 11.90
N LEU A 572 -32.11 29.85 11.14
CA LEU A 572 -33.10 29.70 10.07
C LEU A 572 -32.59 28.74 8.98
N ALA A 573 -31.35 28.91 8.53
CA ALA A 573 -30.71 27.99 7.58
C ALA A 573 -30.64 26.56 8.13
N TRP A 574 -30.36 26.41 9.43
CA TRP A 574 -30.33 25.11 10.09
C TRP A 574 -31.69 24.39 10.05
N GLN A 575 -32.77 25.13 10.27
CA GLN A 575 -34.14 24.60 10.24
C GLN A 575 -34.69 24.39 8.83
N LEU A 576 -34.21 25.16 7.85
CA LEU A 576 -34.57 25.00 6.45
C LEU A 576 -33.94 23.75 5.81
N GLY A 577 -32.83 23.24 6.34
CA GLY A 577 -32.15 22.06 5.76
C GLY A 577 -33.02 20.80 5.68
N PRO A 578 -33.69 20.33 6.74
CA PRO A 578 -34.60 19.19 6.66
C PRO A 578 -35.78 19.41 5.70
N TRP A 579 -36.23 20.65 5.57
CA TRP A 579 -37.28 21.00 4.60
C TRP A 579 -36.75 20.88 3.17
N LEU A 580 -35.56 21.39 2.90
CA LEU A 580 -34.86 21.25 1.62
C LEU A 580 -34.64 19.76 1.27
N GLU A 581 -34.25 18.95 2.26
CA GLU A 581 -34.02 17.52 2.11
C GLU A 581 -35.28 16.76 1.70
N ARG A 582 -36.42 17.08 2.32
CA ARG A 582 -37.73 16.53 1.93
C ARG A 582 -38.17 16.93 0.54
N MET A 583 -37.69 18.06 0.02
CA MET A 583 -38.07 18.54 -1.32
C MET A 583 -37.18 18.00 -2.43
N LEU A 584 -35.87 17.89 -2.19
CA LEU A 584 -34.89 17.63 -3.24
C LEU A 584 -34.22 16.25 -3.15
N PHE A 585 -34.16 15.64 -1.96
CA PHE A 585 -33.34 14.45 -1.71
C PHE A 585 -34.20 13.25 -1.25
N VAL A 586 -35.22 12.91 -2.05
CA VAL A 586 -36.14 11.79 -1.77
C VAL A 586 -35.73 10.55 -2.55
N VAL A 587 -35.58 9.41 -1.87
CA VAL A 587 -35.29 8.12 -2.51
C VAL A 587 -36.05 6.97 -1.84
N GLU A 588 -36.38 5.95 -2.62
CA GLU A 588 -36.98 4.70 -2.15
C GLU A 588 -35.94 3.86 -1.38
N ASP A 589 -36.21 3.54 -0.12
CA ASP A 589 -35.36 2.71 0.69
C ASP A 589 -35.43 1.23 0.25
N THR A 590 -34.30 0.63 -0.07
CA THR A 590 -34.15 -0.76 -0.53
C THR A 590 -34.59 -1.79 0.52
N ALA A 591 -34.57 -1.44 1.82
CA ALA A 591 -34.97 -2.37 2.88
C ALA A 591 -36.48 -2.34 3.15
N THR A 592 -37.14 -1.20 2.93
CA THR A 592 -38.55 -0.98 3.35
C THR A 592 -39.49 -0.64 2.19
N GLY A 593 -38.97 -0.33 1.00
CA GLY A 593 -39.74 0.12 -0.16
C GLY A 593 -40.41 1.48 0.03
N GLN A 594 -40.09 2.20 1.10
CA GLN A 594 -40.70 3.50 1.41
C GLN A 594 -39.87 4.65 0.88
N LEU A 595 -40.53 5.71 0.44
CA LEU A 595 -39.86 6.96 0.07
C LEU A 595 -39.37 7.68 1.33
N VAL A 596 -38.06 7.75 1.49
CA VAL A 596 -37.39 8.45 2.60
C VAL A 596 -36.63 9.64 2.04
N ALA A 597 -36.76 10.79 2.72
CA ALA A 597 -35.95 11.96 2.46
C ALA A 597 -34.66 11.89 3.28
N ASP A 598 -33.59 11.39 2.67
CA ASP A 598 -32.30 11.23 3.32
C ASP A 598 -31.17 11.43 2.31
N PHE A 599 -30.40 12.51 2.47
CA PHE A 599 -29.28 12.84 1.60
C PHE A 599 -28.24 11.71 1.54
N ARG A 600 -28.05 10.98 2.64
CA ARG A 600 -27.04 9.91 2.77
C ARG A 600 -27.37 8.72 1.89
N LEU A 601 -28.67 8.44 1.72
CA LEU A 601 -29.17 7.40 0.81
C LEU A 601 -29.30 7.94 -0.62
N TRP A 602 -29.63 9.23 -0.77
CA TRP A 602 -29.76 9.88 -2.07
C TRP A 602 -28.44 9.96 -2.83
N TRP A 603 -27.37 10.38 -2.16
CA TRP A 603 -26.08 10.64 -2.80
C TRP A 603 -25.50 9.41 -3.51
N PRO A 604 -25.34 8.24 -2.87
CA PRO A 604 -24.77 7.07 -3.55
C PRO A 604 -25.66 6.53 -4.66
N ARG A 605 -26.99 6.64 -4.54
CA ARG A 605 -27.90 6.10 -5.56
C ARG A 605 -27.98 6.96 -6.82
N VAL A 606 -27.95 8.30 -6.67
CA VAL A 606 -28.07 9.22 -7.81
C VAL A 606 -26.70 9.54 -8.42
N VAL A 607 -25.69 9.76 -7.58
CA VAL A 607 -24.36 10.20 -8.04
C VAL A 607 -23.42 9.01 -8.26
N GLY A 608 -23.70 7.85 -7.64
CA GLY A 608 -22.84 6.66 -7.73
C GLY A 608 -21.55 6.75 -6.89
N LEU A 609 -21.45 7.71 -5.98
CA LEU A 609 -20.28 7.93 -5.12
C LEU A 609 -20.58 7.57 -3.66
N SER A 610 -19.59 7.08 -2.92
CA SER A 610 -19.78 6.68 -1.52
C SER A 610 -20.15 7.86 -0.60
N PHE A 611 -20.83 7.55 0.49
CA PHE A 611 -21.07 8.49 1.58
C PHE A 611 -20.65 7.83 2.89
N GLU A 612 -19.63 8.37 3.54
CA GLU A 612 -19.11 7.91 4.83
C GLU A 612 -19.36 8.99 5.89
N GLN A 613 -19.73 8.58 7.11
CA GLN A 613 -19.92 9.50 8.23
C GLN A 613 -18.63 10.26 8.57
N ARG A 614 -17.50 9.53 8.61
CA ARG A 614 -16.16 10.08 8.82
C ARG A 614 -15.52 10.33 7.46
N ASN A 615 -15.59 11.58 7.00
CA ASN A 615 -15.22 11.94 5.64
C ASN A 615 -14.29 13.16 5.56
N SER A 616 -13.89 13.46 4.32
CA SER A 616 -12.94 14.52 4.00
C SER A 616 -13.49 15.92 4.29
N LEU A 617 -14.81 16.14 4.22
CA LEU A 617 -15.45 17.40 4.58
C LEU A 617 -15.30 17.70 6.08
N VAL A 618 -15.62 16.72 6.94
CA VAL A 618 -15.47 16.84 8.41
C VAL A 618 -14.03 17.22 8.76
N VAL A 619 -13.07 16.54 8.14
CA VAL A 619 -11.65 16.74 8.40
C VAL A 619 -11.17 18.07 7.84
N GLY A 620 -11.59 18.45 6.63
CA GLY A 620 -11.30 19.76 6.06
C GLY A 620 -11.81 20.90 6.93
N PHE A 621 -13.02 20.80 7.48
CA PHE A 621 -13.54 21.81 8.39
C PHE A 621 -12.73 21.89 9.70
N MET A 622 -12.48 20.77 10.36
CA MET A 622 -11.77 20.77 11.64
C MET A 622 -10.28 21.13 11.51
N MET A 623 -9.60 20.60 10.49
CA MET A 623 -8.23 20.98 10.17
C MET A 623 -8.15 22.44 9.75
N GLY A 624 -9.12 22.93 8.97
CA GLY A 624 -9.23 24.34 8.62
C GLY A 624 -9.34 25.21 9.87
N PHE A 625 -10.22 24.85 10.82
CA PHE A 625 -10.34 25.52 12.11
C PHE A 625 -9.00 25.59 12.87
N ALA A 626 -8.24 24.50 12.90
CA ALA A 626 -6.93 24.46 13.55
C ALA A 626 -5.86 25.33 12.87
N VAL A 627 -5.98 25.58 11.57
CA VAL A 627 -5.01 26.34 10.77
C VAL A 627 -5.35 27.84 10.71
N ILE A 628 -6.62 28.22 10.86
CA ILE A 628 -7.09 29.63 10.84
C ILE A 628 -6.25 30.55 11.74
N PRO A 629 -5.97 30.22 13.03
CA PRO A 629 -5.18 31.08 13.90
C PRO A 629 -3.83 31.50 13.33
N ILE A 630 -3.13 30.57 12.70
CA ILE A 630 -1.77 30.78 12.20
C ILE A 630 -1.80 31.71 11.00
N ILE A 631 -2.69 31.44 10.04
CA ILE A 631 -2.85 32.29 8.86
C ILE A 631 -3.31 33.69 9.31
N PHE A 632 -4.25 33.76 10.25
CA PHE A 632 -4.78 35.02 10.77
C PHE A 632 -3.70 35.87 11.42
N THR A 633 -2.96 35.35 12.40
CA THR A 633 -2.00 36.14 13.19
C THR A 633 -0.87 36.68 12.32
N ILE A 634 -0.30 35.84 11.46
CA ILE A 634 0.79 36.26 10.55
C ILE A 634 0.28 37.27 9.51
N THR A 635 -0.96 37.10 9.02
CA THR A 635 -1.58 38.06 8.09
C THR A 635 -1.85 39.39 8.76
N GLU A 636 -2.37 39.39 9.99
CA GLU A 636 -2.66 40.61 10.76
C GLU A 636 -1.38 41.40 11.03
N ASP A 637 -0.30 40.72 11.44
CA ASP A 637 1.02 41.33 11.64
C ASP A 637 1.59 41.93 10.34
N SER A 638 1.44 41.19 9.23
CA SER A 638 1.89 41.67 7.91
C SER A 638 1.12 42.90 7.44
N LEU A 639 -0.19 42.97 7.71
CA LEU A 639 -1.02 44.13 7.37
C LEU A 639 -0.78 45.33 8.30
N SER A 640 -0.53 45.07 9.59
CA SER A 640 -0.30 46.10 10.60
C SER A 640 1.12 46.69 10.54
N SER A 641 2.09 45.99 9.95
CA SER A 641 3.47 46.47 9.74
C SER A 641 3.63 47.42 8.54
N VAL A 642 2.59 47.59 7.70
CA VAL A 642 2.63 48.55 6.59
C VAL A 642 2.83 49.98 7.14
N PRO A 643 3.83 50.74 6.63
CA PRO A 643 4.15 52.06 7.16
C PRO A 643 2.93 52.99 7.25
N PRO A 644 2.69 53.64 8.41
CA PRO A 644 1.56 54.55 8.58
C PRO A 644 1.52 55.68 7.55
N ALA A 645 2.68 56.14 7.06
CA ALA A 645 2.81 57.17 6.04
C ALA A 645 2.12 56.80 4.71
N LEU A 646 2.17 55.53 4.28
CA LEU A 646 1.48 55.07 3.08
C LEU A 646 -0.04 55.10 3.26
N LYS A 647 -0.51 54.73 4.46
CA LYS A 647 -1.93 54.74 4.82
C LYS A 647 -2.47 56.16 4.92
N SER A 648 -1.79 57.06 5.63
CA SER A 648 -2.22 58.46 5.78
C SER A 648 -2.13 59.22 4.46
N GLY A 649 -1.09 58.98 3.64
CA GLY A 649 -0.97 59.58 2.31
C GLY A 649 -2.11 59.20 1.37
N SER A 650 -2.51 57.92 1.35
CA SER A 650 -3.66 57.47 0.55
C SER A 650 -4.97 58.12 1.00
N LEU A 651 -5.22 58.18 2.31
CA LEU A 651 -6.42 58.80 2.87
C LEU A 651 -6.45 60.32 2.61
N ALA A 652 -5.30 61.00 2.67
CA ALA A 652 -5.18 62.42 2.38
C ALA A 652 -5.53 62.78 0.92
N LEU A 653 -5.33 61.84 -0.01
CA LEU A 653 -5.76 61.98 -1.42
C LEU A 653 -7.25 61.70 -1.64
N GLY A 654 -8.05 61.56 -0.56
CA GLY A 654 -9.49 61.33 -0.63
C GLY A 654 -9.88 59.87 -0.89
N ALA A 655 -8.94 58.92 -0.83
CA ALA A 655 -9.26 57.51 -0.96
C ALA A 655 -10.08 57.01 0.25
N SER A 656 -11.05 56.13 0.00
CA SER A 656 -11.79 55.45 1.07
C SER A 656 -10.93 54.40 1.78
N ARG A 657 -11.27 54.05 3.03
CA ARG A 657 -10.59 52.97 3.78
C ARG A 657 -10.50 51.65 3.01
N TRP A 658 -11.54 51.32 2.24
CA TRP A 658 -11.57 50.13 1.38
C TRP A 658 -10.59 50.24 0.20
N GLN A 659 -10.57 51.39 -0.48
CA GLN A 659 -9.61 51.64 -1.56
C GLN A 659 -8.17 51.62 -1.04
N THR A 660 -7.88 52.23 0.11
CA THR A 660 -6.55 52.18 0.74
C THR A 660 -6.18 50.74 1.12
N ALA A 661 -7.11 49.97 1.70
CA ALA A 661 -6.84 48.58 2.06
C ALA A 661 -6.50 47.72 0.84
N ILE A 662 -7.28 47.80 -0.25
CA ILE A 662 -7.08 46.97 -1.45
C ILE A 662 -5.92 47.43 -2.31
N ARG A 663 -5.74 48.75 -2.49
CA ARG A 663 -4.78 49.28 -3.48
C ARG A 663 -3.40 49.56 -2.91
N ILE A 664 -3.29 49.76 -1.60
CA ILE A 664 -2.02 50.13 -0.95
C ILE A 664 -1.61 49.05 0.04
N ILE A 665 -2.43 48.78 1.05
CA ILE A 665 -2.02 47.92 2.17
C ILE A 665 -1.86 46.46 1.72
N LEU A 666 -2.85 45.90 1.01
CA LEU A 666 -2.83 44.51 0.58
C LEU A 666 -1.67 44.19 -0.39
N PRO A 667 -1.36 45.01 -1.42
CA PRO A 667 -0.19 44.80 -2.27
C PRO A 667 1.12 44.90 -1.50
N THR A 668 1.27 45.91 -0.62
CA THR A 668 2.48 46.09 0.20
C THR A 668 2.70 44.93 1.18
N ALA A 669 1.64 44.36 1.75
CA ALA A 669 1.70 43.23 2.68
C ALA A 669 1.68 41.85 1.99
N SER A 670 1.61 41.79 0.65
CA SER A 670 1.33 40.55 -0.11
C SER A 670 2.32 39.42 0.15
N ALA A 671 3.62 39.74 0.32
CA ALA A 671 4.64 38.76 0.67
C ALA A 671 4.38 38.11 2.05
N GLY A 672 3.88 38.89 3.01
CA GLY A 672 3.50 38.41 4.33
C GLY A 672 2.23 37.56 4.32
N LEU A 673 1.20 37.96 3.56
CA LEU A 673 -0.02 37.16 3.36
C LEU A 673 0.28 35.80 2.73
N PHE A 674 1.12 35.80 1.69
CA PHE A 674 1.52 34.55 1.04
C PHE A 674 2.29 33.65 2.02
N SER A 675 3.19 34.23 2.81
CA SER A 675 3.91 33.48 3.87
C SER A 675 2.95 32.89 4.90
N ALA A 676 1.93 33.63 5.32
CA ALA A 676 0.92 33.16 6.27
C ALA A 676 0.17 31.93 5.74
N VAL A 677 -0.30 32.00 4.48
CA VAL A 677 -1.01 30.90 3.81
C VAL A 677 -0.11 29.68 3.67
N MET A 678 1.16 29.86 3.30
CA MET A 678 2.09 28.75 3.12
C MET A 678 2.49 28.07 4.44
N ILE A 679 2.66 28.83 5.51
CA ILE A 679 2.90 28.25 6.85
C ILE A 679 1.66 27.46 7.31
N GLY A 680 0.46 27.98 7.05
CA GLY A 680 -0.79 27.26 7.29
C GLY A 680 -0.90 25.96 6.49
N LEU A 681 -0.54 26.00 5.20
CA LEU A 681 -0.48 24.83 4.31
C LEU A 681 0.48 23.77 4.85
N GLY A 682 1.69 24.17 5.24
CA GLY A 682 2.70 23.26 5.80
C GLY A 682 2.22 22.55 7.07
N ARG A 683 1.49 23.26 7.94
CA ARG A 683 0.84 22.65 9.12
C ARG A 683 -0.27 21.68 8.72
N ALA A 684 -1.11 22.04 7.75
CA ALA A 684 -2.21 21.17 7.29
C ALA A 684 -1.68 19.85 6.70
N VAL A 685 -0.61 19.91 5.90
CA VAL A 685 0.06 18.75 5.33
C VAL A 685 0.59 17.79 6.41
N GLY A 686 1.16 18.35 7.48
CA GLY A 686 1.73 17.58 8.59
C GLY A 686 0.73 17.18 9.66
N GLU A 687 -0.56 17.51 9.52
CA GLU A 687 -1.55 17.24 10.55
C GLU A 687 -1.80 15.72 10.66
N THR A 688 -1.62 15.19 11.87
CA THR A 688 -1.69 13.75 12.14
C THR A 688 -2.94 13.38 12.93
N MET A 689 -3.23 14.12 14.00
CA MET A 689 -4.18 13.67 15.02
C MET A 689 -5.63 13.96 14.64
N ILE A 690 -5.90 15.11 14.02
CA ILE A 690 -7.25 15.41 13.51
C ILE A 690 -7.63 14.37 12.44
N VAL A 691 -6.71 14.09 11.53
CA VAL A 691 -6.93 13.16 10.42
C VAL A 691 -7.15 11.75 10.94
N LEU A 692 -6.26 11.27 11.81
CA LEU A 692 -6.32 9.92 12.37
C LEU A 692 -7.68 9.62 13.02
N MET A 693 -8.25 10.60 13.71
CA MET A 693 -9.51 10.42 14.44
C MET A 693 -10.75 10.58 13.56
N ALA A 694 -10.70 11.48 12.56
CA ALA A 694 -11.91 11.95 11.87
C ALA A 694 -12.10 11.43 10.43
N THR A 695 -11.11 10.78 9.79
CA THR A 695 -11.16 10.40 8.36
C THR A 695 -11.67 8.98 8.05
N GLY A 696 -11.91 8.15 9.06
CA GLY A 696 -12.23 6.74 8.84
C GLY A 696 -11.02 5.88 8.40
N ASN A 697 -9.88 6.50 8.07
CA ASN A 697 -8.61 5.84 7.72
C ASN A 697 -8.67 4.91 6.49
N THR A 698 -9.55 5.20 5.54
CA THR A 698 -9.68 4.43 4.30
C THR A 698 -8.79 5.02 3.19
N PRO A 699 -7.86 4.26 2.58
CA PRO A 699 -6.92 4.76 1.58
C PRO A 699 -7.58 4.88 0.19
N ILE A 700 -8.58 5.76 0.09
CA ILE A 700 -9.36 6.00 -1.12
C ILE A 700 -8.83 7.25 -1.83
N MET A 701 -8.73 7.19 -3.17
CA MET A 701 -8.12 8.25 -3.99
C MET A 701 -9.11 9.21 -4.63
N ASP A 702 -10.41 8.94 -4.61
CA ASP A 702 -11.37 9.86 -5.22
C ASP A 702 -11.43 11.20 -4.45
N PHE A 703 -11.71 12.27 -5.20
CA PHE A 703 -11.91 13.62 -4.67
C PHE A 703 -13.37 13.86 -4.23
N ASN A 704 -14.11 12.81 -3.87
CA ASN A 704 -15.41 13.01 -3.22
C ASN A 704 -15.18 13.59 -1.82
N MET A 705 -15.91 14.64 -1.47
CA MET A 705 -15.82 15.26 -0.15
C MET A 705 -16.45 14.39 0.95
N PHE A 706 -17.33 13.45 0.58
CA PHE A 706 -18.03 12.55 1.50
C PHE A 706 -17.38 11.18 1.65
N SER A 707 -16.25 10.92 0.98
CA SER A 707 -15.44 9.71 1.22
C SER A 707 -14.36 9.97 2.27
N GLY A 708 -13.94 8.89 2.94
CA GLY A 708 -12.80 8.90 3.84
C GLY A 708 -11.47 9.15 3.11
N MET A 709 -10.40 9.16 3.88
CA MET A 709 -9.03 9.22 3.37
C MET A 709 -8.04 8.65 4.39
N ARG A 710 -6.86 8.25 3.93
CA ARG A 710 -5.71 7.90 4.76
C ARG A 710 -4.57 8.83 4.36
N THR A 711 -3.98 9.56 5.31
CA THR A 711 -2.83 10.44 5.01
C THR A 711 -1.52 9.73 5.33
N LEU A 712 -0.40 10.22 4.80
CA LEU A 712 0.94 9.73 5.13
C LEU A 712 1.20 9.80 6.63
N SER A 713 0.87 10.93 7.26
CA SER A 713 1.05 11.17 8.69
C SER A 713 0.27 10.16 9.54
N ALA A 714 -1.03 9.98 9.26
CA ALA A 714 -1.88 9.02 9.97
C ALA A 714 -1.45 7.58 9.71
N ASN A 715 -1.01 7.27 8.48
CA ASN A 715 -0.54 5.94 8.13
C ASN A 715 0.71 5.53 8.90
N ILE A 716 1.70 6.44 8.99
CA ILE A 716 2.91 6.22 9.78
C ILE A 716 2.56 6.06 11.26
N ALA A 717 1.68 6.91 11.80
CA ALA A 717 1.33 6.87 13.22
C ALA A 717 0.64 5.56 13.64
N VAL A 718 -0.18 4.98 12.76
CA VAL A 718 -0.95 3.75 13.06
C VAL A 718 -0.12 2.50 12.84
N GLU A 719 0.59 2.41 11.71
CA GLU A 719 1.18 1.13 11.30
C GLU A 719 2.63 0.95 11.77
N LEU A 720 3.34 2.03 12.13
CA LEU A 720 4.73 1.91 12.57
C LEU A 720 4.88 1.14 13.89
N PRO A 721 3.99 1.30 14.90
CA PRO A 721 4.03 0.50 16.13
C PRO A 721 3.74 -0.99 15.89
N GLU A 722 2.98 -1.34 14.85
CA GLU A 722 2.58 -2.70 14.53
C GLU A 722 3.55 -3.39 13.55
N ALA A 723 4.36 -2.61 12.82
CA ALA A 723 5.26 -3.13 11.80
C ALA A 723 6.45 -3.88 12.42
N PRO A 724 6.75 -5.12 11.97
CA PRO A 724 7.94 -5.84 12.41
C PRO A 724 9.21 -5.04 12.14
N GLN A 725 10.07 -4.92 13.15
CA GLN A 725 11.32 -4.16 13.02
C GLN A 725 12.15 -4.70 11.84
N PHE A 726 12.66 -3.79 11.02
CA PHE A 726 13.41 -4.10 9.79
C PHE A 726 12.63 -4.85 8.70
N GLY A 727 11.35 -5.15 8.90
CA GLY A 727 10.48 -5.73 7.88
C GLY A 727 10.16 -4.76 6.75
N THR A 728 9.54 -5.27 5.69
CA THR A 728 9.23 -4.48 4.49
C THR A 728 8.23 -3.36 4.77
N LEU A 729 7.19 -3.64 5.57
CA LEU A 729 6.23 -2.61 6.00
C LEU A 729 6.92 -1.49 6.78
N TYR A 730 7.74 -1.85 7.78
CA TYR A 730 8.49 -0.90 8.60
C TYR A 730 9.31 0.06 7.74
N ARG A 731 10.12 -0.46 6.82
CA ARG A 731 10.94 0.36 5.92
C ARG A 731 10.10 1.16 4.94
N THR A 732 8.97 0.63 4.48
CA THR A 732 8.04 1.35 3.59
C THR A 732 7.40 2.54 4.30
N LEU A 733 7.12 2.44 5.60
CA LEU A 733 6.65 3.59 6.40
C LEU A 733 7.73 4.67 6.57
N PHE A 734 9.00 4.28 6.71
CA PHE A 734 10.12 5.22 6.64
C PHE A 734 10.22 5.90 5.28
N LEU A 735 9.97 5.17 4.18
CA LEU A 735 9.84 5.77 2.86
C LEU A 735 8.65 6.75 2.80
N GLY A 736 7.50 6.40 3.39
CA GLY A 736 6.38 7.32 3.56
C GLY A 736 6.78 8.61 4.29
N ALA A 737 7.59 8.50 5.35
CA ALA A 737 8.11 9.66 6.08
C ALA A 737 9.06 10.50 5.20
N MET A 738 9.91 9.87 4.40
CA MET A 738 10.76 10.55 3.42
C MET A 738 9.93 11.27 2.35
N VAL A 739 8.87 10.65 1.85
CA VAL A 739 7.96 11.28 0.87
C VAL A 739 7.26 12.48 1.50
N LEU A 740 6.76 12.37 2.73
CA LEU A 740 6.15 13.47 3.46
C LEU A 740 7.15 14.62 3.69
N PHE A 741 8.38 14.29 4.08
CA PHE A 741 9.45 15.26 4.25
C PHE A 741 9.79 15.97 2.93
N LEU A 742 9.98 15.23 1.83
CA LEU A 742 10.26 15.80 0.51
C LEU A 742 9.12 16.68 0.02
N MET A 743 7.87 16.28 0.27
CA MET A 743 6.69 17.06 -0.10
C MET A 743 6.64 18.37 0.70
N THR A 744 6.80 18.33 2.02
CA THR A 744 6.83 19.54 2.86
C THR A 744 8.01 20.43 2.53
N PHE A 745 9.19 19.85 2.31
CA PHE A 745 10.38 20.57 1.87
C PHE A 745 10.13 21.30 0.54
N LEU A 746 9.63 20.59 -0.49
CA LEU A 746 9.34 21.19 -1.79
C LEU A 746 8.33 22.33 -1.69
N VAL A 747 7.23 22.13 -0.96
CA VAL A 747 6.21 23.16 -0.74
C VAL A 747 6.79 24.38 -0.04
N ASN A 748 7.61 24.18 1.01
CA ASN A 748 8.25 25.26 1.75
C ASN A 748 9.34 25.97 0.92
N THR A 749 10.09 25.26 0.09
CA THR A 749 11.07 25.85 -0.82
C THR A 749 10.39 26.71 -1.87
N VAL A 750 9.31 26.21 -2.49
CA VAL A 750 8.50 26.99 -3.43
C VAL A 750 7.92 28.23 -2.74
N ALA A 751 7.45 28.08 -1.49
CA ALA A 751 6.96 29.20 -0.70
C ALA A 751 8.01 30.30 -0.55
N GLU A 752 9.23 29.91 -0.18
CA GLU A 752 10.33 30.84 0.04
C GLU A 752 10.74 31.56 -1.24
N ILE A 753 10.85 30.83 -2.36
CA ILE A 753 11.20 31.41 -3.67
C ILE A 753 10.15 32.44 -4.09
N VAL A 754 8.85 32.14 -3.93
CA VAL A 754 7.77 33.08 -4.27
C VAL A 754 7.79 34.29 -3.33
N ARG A 755 8.02 34.08 -2.03
CA ARG A 755 8.12 35.15 -1.03
C ARG A 755 9.22 36.16 -1.38
N GLN A 756 10.40 35.68 -1.76
CA GLN A 756 11.52 36.53 -2.15
C GLN A 756 11.19 37.39 -3.38
N ARG A 757 10.62 36.78 -4.43
CA ARG A 757 10.17 37.51 -5.63
C ARG A 757 9.13 38.58 -5.33
N LEU A 758 8.16 38.29 -4.46
CA LEU A 758 7.14 39.26 -4.07
C LEU A 758 7.74 40.42 -3.27
N ARG A 759 8.67 40.13 -2.36
CA ARG A 759 9.36 41.15 -1.57
C ARG A 759 10.19 42.09 -2.44
N GLU A 760 10.90 41.56 -3.44
CA GLU A 760 11.65 42.37 -4.41
C GLU A 760 10.73 43.28 -5.24
N ARG A 761 9.60 42.75 -5.71
CA ARG A 761 8.64 43.50 -6.54
C ARG A 761 7.96 44.66 -5.81
N PHE A 762 7.68 44.51 -4.52
CA PHE A 762 6.95 45.50 -3.71
C PHE A 762 7.85 46.24 -2.71
N ARG A 763 9.17 46.18 -2.91
CA ARG A 763 10.12 46.93 -2.10
C ARG A 763 9.95 48.43 -2.32
N THR A 764 9.24 49.08 -1.41
CA THR A 764 9.19 50.54 -1.33
C THR A 764 10.44 51.01 -0.57
N VAL A 765 11.50 51.32 -1.35
CA VAL A 765 12.88 51.71 -0.99
C VAL A 765 13.81 50.55 -0.59
#